data_AF-A0A9Q0XVA9-F1
#
_entry.id   AF-A0A9Q0XVA9-F1
#
_cell.length_a   1.000
_cell.length_b   1.000
_cell.length_c   1.000
_cell.angle_alpha   90.00
_cell.angle_beta   90.00
_cell.angle_gamma   90.00
#
_symmetry.space_group_name_H-M   'P 1'
#
loop_
_entity.id
_entity.type
_entity.pdbx_description
1 polymer ?
#
loop_
_entity_poly.entity_id
_entity_poly.type
_entity_poly.pdbx_seq_one_letter_code
_entity_poly.pdbx_strand_id
1 'polypeptide(L)'
;MSPPLAVISGASLWGPYKDIWQAVVNAIWKRQLEAIHILDQILKKHKPDFISLFRNPPKNAQQHEKVQKANTEGVAVQGQQGTRLLPEQLIKEAFILSDLFDIGELAAVELLLAGEHQQPRFPGLTRGLVAVLLYWDGKRCIANSLRALIQSRHGKTWTLELSPELVSITTRFTDELMEQGLTHKILTLVSQIDVNTEFEKLQRERGLGSEKHRKEVSDLIRECRQSLAESLFAWTCQSPLSRDDTLILISYLEKVTVEADGSLDRVNLALLMALLYCFDISFLEQNSEYREELMHQLPLLTERQYIAAIQTRLQDSRPWKLPGLQATARLAWALALRGISQLSDVTALAEFTEADEAMAEMAITDNVFLFITESVVRAENFYQDEFYIRRIHNLVTDFLALMPMKVKQLRNRADEDARMIHMSIQMGNEPPLSLRRDLEHLMLLIAELYKKDPFHLELALEYWCPTEPLQSSTIMGSYLGIAHQRPPQRQVVLSKFVRQMGDLLPSTIYIPYLRMLRGLANGPQSGLFSFPAENIQGAGGSPVSWEHFFHSLMLYHEHLRKDLPSADSIQYRHLPLRGITQKEQDGLIAFLQLTKTIVKWSENARLALCEHPQWTPVVIILGLLQCSIHPILKAELIETLSAFGKSPEIAASLWQSLEYTQILQTVRTPGQRQASGIEVELNEIESRCEEYPLTRAFCRLISTLVESSFPSNLGAGLRPQALSPICSFSETPCFFSFAQGRIEGLLKSGK
;
A
#
# COMPACT_ATOMS: atom_id res chain seq x y z
N MET A 1 -31.43 31.87 -46.78
CA MET A 1 -30.54 30.70 -46.92
C MET A 1 -29.13 31.22 -47.13
N SER A 2 -28.32 31.15 -46.08
CA SER A 2 -26.87 31.33 -46.11
C SER A 2 -26.36 30.23 -45.15
N PRO A 3 -25.41 29.38 -45.55
CA PRO A 3 -25.00 28.25 -44.72
C PRO A 3 -24.32 28.80 -43.46
N PRO A 4 -24.50 28.18 -42.28
CA PRO A 4 -23.66 28.48 -41.15
C PRO A 4 -22.24 28.01 -41.52
N LEU A 5 -21.31 28.97 -41.61
CA LEU A 5 -19.88 28.70 -41.73
C LEU A 5 -19.49 27.70 -40.64
N ALA A 6 -19.01 26.53 -41.05
CA ALA A 6 -18.44 25.52 -40.18
C ALA A 6 -17.28 26.15 -39.39
N VAL A 7 -17.56 26.59 -38.18
CA VAL A 7 -16.56 26.97 -37.19
C VAL A 7 -15.73 25.71 -36.93
N ILE A 8 -14.41 25.81 -37.11
CA ILE A 8 -13.45 24.73 -36.89
C ILE A 8 -13.48 24.40 -35.39
N SER A 9 -14.42 23.57 -34.96
CA SER A 9 -14.57 23.13 -33.57
C SER A 9 -13.47 22.14 -33.13
N GLY A 10 -12.57 21.74 -34.04
CA GLY A 10 -11.57 20.69 -33.81
C GLY A 10 -10.12 21.17 -33.63
N ALA A 11 -9.87 22.47 -33.43
CA ALA A 11 -8.50 23.00 -33.34
C ALA A 11 -8.00 23.23 -31.90
N SER A 12 -8.87 23.48 -30.91
CA SER A 12 -8.42 23.82 -29.55
C SER A 12 -8.19 22.59 -28.66
N LEU A 13 -6.98 22.48 -28.10
CA LEU A 13 -6.47 21.31 -27.37
C LEU A 13 -6.57 21.40 -25.84
N TRP A 14 -7.01 22.53 -25.28
CA TRP A 14 -7.04 22.73 -23.82
C TRP A 14 -8.38 23.22 -23.30
N GLY A 15 -8.89 24.34 -23.82
CA GLY A 15 -10.15 24.95 -23.33
C GLY A 15 -11.33 23.97 -23.33
N PRO A 16 -11.67 23.36 -24.49
CA PRO A 16 -12.75 22.38 -24.57
C PRO A 16 -12.57 21.18 -23.62
N TYR A 17 -11.34 20.68 -23.46
CA TYR A 17 -11.07 19.55 -22.57
C TYR A 17 -11.22 19.90 -21.10
N LYS A 18 -10.89 21.14 -20.74
CA LYS A 18 -11.13 21.68 -19.40
C LYS A 18 -12.61 21.86 -19.12
N ASP A 19 -13.39 22.28 -20.10
CA ASP A 19 -14.84 22.40 -20.00
C ASP A 19 -15.51 21.02 -19.84
N ILE A 20 -15.04 19.99 -20.58
CA ILE A 20 -15.47 18.60 -20.40
C ILE A 20 -15.22 18.15 -18.95
N TRP A 21 -13.99 18.33 -18.46
CA TRP A 21 -13.65 17.95 -17.09
C TRP A 21 -14.52 18.68 -16.07
N GLN A 22 -14.74 19.98 -16.23
CA GLN A 22 -15.57 20.74 -15.30
C GLN A 22 -17.04 20.28 -15.31
N ALA A 23 -17.59 19.93 -16.47
CA ALA A 23 -18.93 19.36 -16.59
C ALA A 23 -19.04 18.00 -15.89
N VAL A 24 -18.05 17.12 -16.09
CA VAL A 24 -17.96 15.82 -15.39
C VAL A 24 -17.86 16.02 -13.89
N VAL A 25 -17.01 16.93 -13.40
CA VAL A 25 -16.89 17.23 -11.96
C VAL A 25 -18.20 17.75 -11.38
N ASN A 26 -18.89 18.65 -12.09
CA ASN A 26 -20.14 19.22 -11.60
C ASN A 26 -21.26 18.17 -11.52
N ALA A 27 -21.38 17.30 -12.53
CA ALA A 27 -22.41 16.27 -12.57
C ALA A 27 -22.13 15.11 -11.61
N ILE A 28 -20.90 14.57 -11.60
CA ILE A 28 -20.56 13.34 -10.85
C ILE A 28 -20.16 13.68 -9.41
N TRP A 29 -19.14 14.53 -9.23
CA TRP A 29 -18.54 14.75 -7.91
C TRP A 29 -19.28 15.78 -7.08
N LYS A 30 -19.82 16.85 -7.70
CA LYS A 30 -20.66 17.85 -7.01
C LYS A 30 -22.16 17.52 -7.04
N ARG A 31 -22.56 16.47 -7.75
CA ARG A 31 -23.95 15.96 -7.82
C ARG A 31 -24.99 17.04 -8.21
N GLN A 32 -24.63 17.95 -9.11
CA GLN A 32 -25.54 19.02 -9.59
C GLN A 32 -26.49 18.49 -10.67
N LEU A 33 -27.80 18.61 -10.45
CA LEU A 33 -28.83 18.08 -11.36
C LEU A 33 -28.86 18.82 -12.69
N GLU A 34 -28.69 20.15 -12.67
CA GLU A 34 -28.69 20.98 -13.88
C GLU A 34 -27.49 20.68 -14.78
N ALA A 35 -26.40 20.14 -14.21
CA ALA A 35 -25.21 19.78 -14.95
C ALA A 35 -25.35 18.50 -15.77
N ILE A 36 -26.36 17.65 -15.50
CA ILE A 36 -26.57 16.38 -16.21
C ILE A 36 -26.90 16.63 -17.69
N HIS A 37 -27.81 17.57 -17.96
CA HIS A 37 -28.18 17.91 -19.33
C HIS A 37 -27.00 18.51 -20.12
N ILE A 38 -26.22 19.38 -19.45
CA ILE A 38 -25.02 19.98 -20.03
C ILE A 38 -23.98 18.89 -20.33
N LEU A 39 -23.79 17.95 -19.42
CA LEU A 39 -22.88 16.82 -19.60
C LEU A 39 -23.28 15.97 -20.81
N ASP A 40 -24.55 15.58 -20.96
CA ASP A 40 -25.01 14.78 -22.09
C ASP A 40 -24.75 15.47 -23.45
N GLN A 41 -25.00 16.79 -23.54
CA GLN A 41 -24.68 17.57 -24.73
C GLN A 41 -23.18 17.60 -25.03
N ILE A 42 -22.36 17.82 -23.99
CA ILE A 42 -20.90 17.87 -24.12
C ILE A 42 -20.34 16.51 -24.53
N LEU A 43 -20.81 15.41 -23.94
CA LEU A 43 -20.37 14.06 -24.28
C LEU A 43 -20.74 13.71 -25.72
N LYS A 44 -21.94 14.06 -26.19
CA LYS A 44 -22.33 13.87 -27.59
C LYS A 44 -21.43 14.65 -28.56
N LYS A 45 -21.10 15.90 -28.22
CA LYS A 45 -20.24 16.77 -29.03
C LYS A 45 -18.80 16.27 -29.09
N HIS A 46 -18.25 15.84 -27.95
CA HIS A 46 -16.84 15.48 -27.79
C HIS A 46 -16.58 13.96 -27.80
N LYS A 47 -17.57 13.15 -28.18
CA LYS A 47 -17.41 11.70 -28.37
C LYS A 47 -16.22 11.34 -29.27
N PRO A 48 -15.94 12.02 -30.40
CA PRO A 48 -14.77 11.72 -31.24
C PRO A 48 -13.43 11.88 -30.51
N ASP A 49 -13.34 12.81 -29.55
CA ASP A 49 -12.12 13.06 -28.77
C ASP A 49 -11.84 11.89 -27.81
N PHE A 50 -12.90 11.32 -27.21
CA PHE A 50 -12.80 10.10 -26.39
C PHE A 50 -12.55 8.84 -27.23
N ILE A 51 -13.18 8.70 -28.39
CA ILE A 51 -12.93 7.56 -29.29
C ILE A 51 -11.48 7.58 -29.77
N SER A 52 -10.98 8.72 -30.21
CA SER A 52 -9.63 8.82 -30.76
C SER A 52 -8.54 8.82 -29.69
N LEU A 53 -8.90 9.15 -28.44
CA LEU A 53 -8.11 9.17 -27.21
C LEU A 53 -6.66 9.65 -27.39
N PHE A 54 -6.40 10.88 -26.96
CA PHE A 54 -5.09 11.54 -27.06
C PHE A 54 -4.57 11.76 -28.49
N ARG A 55 -5.30 11.37 -29.54
CA ARG A 55 -4.94 11.70 -30.92
C ARG A 55 -4.89 13.22 -31.12
N ASN A 56 -3.79 13.69 -31.67
CA ASN A 56 -3.60 15.10 -32.00
C ASN A 56 -4.28 15.44 -33.33
N PRO A 57 -4.80 16.67 -33.51
CA PRO A 57 -5.26 17.15 -34.80
C PRO A 57 -4.05 17.21 -35.75
N PRO A 58 -4.12 16.57 -36.93
CA PRO A 58 -2.95 16.43 -37.81
C PRO A 58 -2.58 17.76 -38.48
N LYS A 59 -1.32 17.87 -38.90
CA LYS A 59 -0.83 18.97 -39.74
C LYS A 59 -1.56 19.02 -41.07
N ASN A 60 -1.71 20.24 -41.60
CA ASN A 60 -2.43 20.47 -42.85
C ASN A 60 -1.79 21.61 -43.65
N ALA A 61 -1.43 21.36 -44.90
CA ALA A 61 -0.80 22.33 -45.79
C ALA A 61 -1.61 23.65 -45.93
N GLN A 62 -2.94 23.57 -45.90
CA GLN A 62 -3.80 24.77 -45.94
C GLN A 62 -3.75 25.57 -44.62
N GLN A 63 -3.59 24.89 -43.48
CA GLN A 63 -3.42 25.55 -42.18
C GLN A 63 -2.03 26.19 -42.09
N HIS A 64 -1.02 25.47 -42.57
CA HIS A 64 0.35 25.94 -42.68
C HIS A 64 0.44 27.27 -43.43
N GLU A 65 -0.11 27.35 -44.65
CA GLU A 65 -0.07 28.57 -45.46
C GLU A 65 -0.82 29.74 -44.79
N LYS A 66 -1.97 29.46 -44.17
CA LYS A 66 -2.75 30.48 -43.44
C LYS A 66 -2.00 31.03 -42.23
N VAL A 67 -1.34 30.18 -41.45
CA VAL A 67 -0.57 30.61 -40.27
C VAL A 67 0.70 31.35 -40.69
N GLN A 68 1.34 30.95 -41.80
CA GLN A 68 2.49 31.65 -42.35
C GLN A 68 2.17 33.09 -42.77
N LYS A 69 0.97 33.32 -43.33
CA LYS A 69 0.48 34.64 -43.75
C LYS A 69 -0.31 35.39 -42.67
N ALA A 70 -0.31 34.89 -41.43
CA ALA A 70 -1.12 35.43 -40.33
C ALA A 70 -0.71 36.84 -39.88
N ASN A 71 0.50 37.27 -40.21
CA ASN A 71 0.99 38.62 -39.95
C ASN A 71 0.36 39.68 -40.89
N THR A 72 -0.15 39.27 -42.06
CA THR A 72 -0.74 40.16 -43.07
C THR A 72 -2.23 39.92 -43.30
N GLU A 73 -2.67 38.66 -43.37
CA GLU A 73 -4.07 38.30 -43.68
C GLU A 73 -4.90 38.02 -42.40
N GLY A 74 -4.20 37.74 -41.30
CA GLY A 74 -4.81 37.37 -40.02
C GLY A 74 -5.38 35.95 -40.02
N VAL A 75 -5.59 35.40 -38.83
CA VAL A 75 -6.15 34.05 -38.63
C VAL A 75 -7.42 34.15 -37.79
N ALA A 76 -8.44 33.36 -38.14
CA ALA A 76 -9.64 33.25 -37.34
C ALA A 76 -9.35 32.47 -36.05
N VAL A 77 -9.53 33.10 -34.90
CA VAL A 77 -9.34 32.51 -33.57
C VAL A 77 -10.68 32.09 -33.00
N GLN A 78 -10.74 30.92 -32.35
CA GLN A 78 -11.97 30.36 -31.81
C GLN A 78 -12.57 31.31 -30.75
N GLY A 79 -13.86 31.65 -30.90
CA GLY A 79 -14.57 32.54 -29.98
C GLY A 79 -14.39 34.03 -30.23
N GLN A 80 -13.61 34.44 -31.25
CA GLN A 80 -13.48 35.84 -31.67
C GLN A 80 -14.21 36.09 -33.00
N GLN A 81 -14.81 37.28 -33.15
CA GLN A 81 -15.38 37.70 -34.43
C GLN A 81 -14.30 38.35 -35.30
N GLY A 82 -14.05 37.77 -36.49
CA GLY A 82 -13.07 38.27 -37.46
C GLY A 82 -11.72 37.55 -37.43
N THR A 83 -10.78 38.02 -38.26
CA THR A 83 -9.38 37.53 -38.29
C THR A 83 -8.50 38.40 -37.40
N ARG A 84 -7.60 37.75 -36.64
CA ARG A 84 -6.61 38.41 -35.78
C ARG A 84 -5.23 38.36 -36.44
N LEU A 85 -4.57 39.52 -36.56
CA LEU A 85 -3.17 39.57 -36.99
C LEU A 85 -2.25 39.03 -35.88
N LEU A 86 -1.33 38.15 -36.25
CA LEU A 86 -0.42 37.49 -35.32
C LEU A 86 1.01 38.06 -35.47
N PRO A 87 1.70 38.39 -34.35
CA PRO A 87 3.10 38.80 -34.41
C PRO A 87 4.00 37.69 -34.96
N GLU A 88 5.07 38.05 -35.68
CA GLU A 88 6.00 37.06 -36.26
C GLU A 88 6.63 36.13 -35.22
N GLN A 89 6.87 36.62 -34.00
CA GLN A 89 7.39 35.78 -32.91
C GLN A 89 6.40 34.68 -32.53
N LEU A 90 5.11 35.00 -32.44
CA LEU A 90 4.06 34.03 -32.12
C LEU A 90 3.91 33.00 -33.24
N ILE A 91 3.98 33.43 -34.50
CA ILE A 91 3.94 32.52 -35.66
C ILE A 91 5.11 31.51 -35.59
N LYS A 92 6.33 31.98 -35.30
CA LYS A 92 7.51 31.09 -35.14
C LYS A 92 7.34 30.12 -33.98
N GLU A 93 6.89 30.59 -32.82
CA GLU A 93 6.59 29.74 -31.66
C GLU A 93 5.51 28.69 -31.99
N ALA A 94 4.50 29.05 -32.79
CA ALA A 94 3.42 28.13 -33.19
C ALA A 94 3.94 27.00 -34.07
N PHE A 95 4.85 27.29 -35.00
CA PHE A 95 5.51 26.25 -35.80
C PHE A 95 6.36 25.32 -34.92
N ILE A 96 7.10 25.87 -33.93
CA ILE A 96 7.87 25.05 -32.97
C ILE A 96 6.93 24.10 -32.21
N LEU A 97 5.81 24.58 -31.67
CA LEU A 97 4.86 23.69 -30.97
C LEU A 97 4.18 22.69 -31.91
N SER A 98 3.89 23.09 -33.14
CA SER A 98 3.34 22.22 -34.18
C SER A 98 4.29 21.06 -34.49
N ASP A 99 5.59 21.33 -34.60
CA ASP A 99 6.62 20.31 -34.80
C ASP A 99 6.86 19.46 -33.55
N LEU A 100 6.88 20.09 -32.37
CA LEU A 100 7.14 19.43 -31.09
C LEU A 100 6.09 18.37 -30.73
N PHE A 101 4.80 18.70 -30.89
CA PHE A 101 3.69 17.81 -30.53
C PHE A 101 3.05 17.11 -31.73
N ASP A 102 3.56 17.34 -32.95
CA ASP A 102 2.92 16.91 -34.19
C ASP A 102 1.41 17.27 -34.24
N ILE A 103 1.13 18.55 -34.01
CA ILE A 103 -0.23 19.12 -34.00
C ILE A 103 -0.38 20.09 -35.17
N GLY A 104 -1.59 20.23 -35.71
CA GLY A 104 -1.89 21.21 -36.76
C GLY A 104 -1.58 22.65 -36.34
N GLU A 105 -1.16 23.48 -37.28
CA GLU A 105 -0.64 24.82 -37.01
C GLU A 105 -1.68 25.74 -36.37
N LEU A 106 -2.95 25.61 -36.74
CA LEU A 106 -4.04 26.35 -36.08
C LEU A 106 -4.22 25.92 -34.61
N ALA A 107 -4.05 24.62 -34.31
CA ALA A 107 -4.12 24.12 -32.95
C ALA A 107 -2.95 24.62 -32.09
N ALA A 108 -1.76 24.71 -32.69
CA ALA A 108 -0.58 25.29 -32.05
C ALA A 108 -0.75 26.78 -31.74
N VAL A 109 -1.35 27.55 -32.66
CA VAL A 109 -1.70 28.96 -32.44
C VAL A 109 -2.69 29.11 -31.29
N GLU A 110 -3.79 28.36 -31.29
CA GLU A 110 -4.79 28.39 -30.21
C GLU A 110 -4.17 28.04 -28.84
N LEU A 111 -3.30 27.03 -28.81
CA LEU A 111 -2.61 26.61 -27.58
C LEU A 111 -1.66 27.71 -27.05
N LEU A 112 -0.93 28.39 -27.94
CA LEU A 112 -0.08 29.53 -27.54
C LEU A 112 -0.87 30.73 -27.06
N LEU A 113 -1.99 31.04 -27.72
CA LEU A 113 -2.87 32.12 -27.29
C LEU A 113 -3.48 31.82 -25.92
N ALA A 114 -3.84 30.55 -25.65
CA ALA A 114 -4.24 30.12 -24.33
C ALA A 114 -3.10 30.25 -23.31
N GLY A 115 -1.87 29.89 -23.70
CA GLY A 115 -0.67 30.07 -22.89
C GLY A 115 -0.40 31.54 -22.53
N GLU A 116 -0.53 32.45 -23.49
CA GLU A 116 -0.41 33.90 -23.31
C GLU A 116 -1.49 34.43 -22.35
N HIS A 117 -2.74 33.98 -22.50
CA HIS A 117 -3.82 34.37 -21.61
C HIS A 117 -3.65 33.84 -20.18
N GLN A 118 -3.11 32.63 -20.00
CA GLN A 118 -2.87 32.03 -18.69
C GLN A 118 -1.55 32.46 -18.03
N GLN A 119 -0.64 33.09 -18.79
CA GLN A 119 0.68 33.50 -18.33
C GLN A 119 0.70 34.29 -17.00
N PRO A 120 -0.27 35.18 -16.69
CA PRO A 120 -0.29 35.88 -15.41
C PRO A 120 -0.37 34.96 -14.17
N ARG A 121 -0.86 33.72 -14.32
CA ARG A 121 -0.94 32.71 -13.25
C ARG A 121 0.38 31.97 -13.03
N PHE A 122 1.34 32.11 -13.95
CA PHE A 122 2.61 31.40 -13.97
C PHE A 122 3.78 32.40 -14.01
N PRO A 123 4.05 33.10 -12.89
CA PRO A 123 5.10 34.11 -12.85
C PRO A 123 6.47 33.50 -13.19
N GLY A 124 7.19 34.13 -14.12
CA GLY A 124 8.51 33.69 -14.57
C GLY A 124 8.51 32.67 -15.71
N LEU A 125 7.35 32.24 -16.21
CA LEU A 125 7.26 31.37 -17.39
C LEU A 125 6.91 32.16 -18.66
N THR A 126 7.46 31.74 -19.80
CA THR A 126 7.07 32.27 -21.12
C THR A 126 5.77 31.61 -21.58
N ARG A 127 5.02 32.26 -22.48
CA ARG A 127 3.79 31.70 -23.04
C ARG A 127 3.98 30.30 -23.68
N GLY A 128 5.15 30.04 -24.27
CA GLY A 128 5.50 28.72 -24.81
C GLY A 128 5.65 27.64 -23.74
N LEU A 129 6.29 27.95 -22.62
CA LEU A 129 6.39 27.02 -21.47
C LEU A 129 5.00 26.77 -20.85
N VAL A 130 4.19 27.83 -20.72
CA VAL A 130 2.79 27.68 -20.26
C VAL A 130 2.00 26.81 -21.25
N ALA A 131 2.17 26.98 -22.55
CA ALA A 131 1.51 26.16 -23.57
C ALA A 131 1.87 24.67 -23.44
N VAL A 132 3.12 24.32 -23.08
CA VAL A 132 3.53 22.93 -22.77
C VAL A 132 2.75 22.39 -21.57
N LEU A 133 2.59 23.17 -20.49
CA LEU A 133 1.75 22.78 -19.35
C LEU A 133 0.29 22.59 -19.76
N LEU A 134 -0.27 23.52 -20.54
CA LEU A 134 -1.67 23.44 -20.98
C LEU A 134 -1.92 22.24 -21.90
N TYR A 135 -0.95 21.86 -22.74
CA TYR A 135 -1.04 20.67 -23.58
C TYR A 135 -1.27 19.41 -22.73
N TRP A 136 -0.41 19.18 -21.75
CA TRP A 136 -0.51 18.02 -20.86
C TRP A 136 -1.70 18.13 -19.88
N ASP A 137 -2.04 19.33 -19.40
CA ASP A 137 -3.26 19.55 -18.60
C ASP A 137 -4.53 19.19 -19.40
N GLY A 138 -4.57 19.48 -20.70
CA GLY A 138 -5.69 19.09 -21.56
C GLY A 138 -5.84 17.56 -21.68
N LYS A 139 -4.73 16.85 -21.91
CA LYS A 139 -4.71 15.38 -21.93
C LYS A 139 -5.14 14.78 -20.58
N ARG A 140 -4.64 15.36 -19.49
CA ARG A 140 -5.01 14.99 -18.12
C ARG A 140 -6.51 15.18 -17.86
N CYS A 141 -7.10 16.28 -18.33
CA CYS A 141 -8.54 16.53 -18.24
C CYS A 141 -9.35 15.43 -18.94
N ILE A 142 -8.95 14.99 -20.14
CA ILE A 142 -9.60 13.89 -20.86
C ILE A 142 -9.45 12.56 -20.11
N ALA A 143 -8.25 12.22 -19.65
CA ALA A 143 -8.01 10.97 -18.93
C ALA A 143 -8.78 10.91 -17.59
N ASN A 144 -8.79 11.99 -16.82
CA ASN A 144 -9.55 12.09 -15.58
C ASN A 144 -11.07 12.05 -15.83
N SER A 145 -11.54 12.70 -16.91
CA SER A 145 -12.94 12.63 -17.32
C SER A 145 -13.34 11.20 -17.65
N LEU A 146 -12.53 10.49 -18.44
CA LEU A 146 -12.75 9.09 -18.78
C LEU A 146 -12.83 8.22 -17.53
N ARG A 147 -11.86 8.34 -16.61
CA ARG A 147 -11.86 7.61 -15.35
C ARG A 147 -13.13 7.85 -14.55
N ALA A 148 -13.52 9.11 -14.37
CA ALA A 148 -14.72 9.47 -13.60
C ALA A 148 -16.01 8.97 -14.26
N LEU A 149 -16.13 9.05 -15.59
CA LEU A 149 -17.26 8.52 -16.35
C LEU A 149 -17.39 7.00 -16.21
N ILE A 150 -16.27 6.28 -16.18
CA ILE A 150 -16.26 4.83 -15.97
C ILE A 150 -16.63 4.50 -14.51
N GLN A 151 -16.11 5.26 -13.54
CA GLN A 151 -16.43 5.08 -12.12
C GLN A 151 -17.91 5.30 -11.79
N SER A 152 -18.62 6.14 -12.57
CA SER A 152 -20.05 6.44 -12.40
C SER A 152 -21.00 5.47 -13.10
N ARG A 153 -20.47 4.48 -13.83
CA ARG A 153 -21.27 3.47 -14.51
C ARG A 153 -22.04 2.61 -13.51
N HIS A 154 -23.05 1.92 -14.03
CA HIS A 154 -23.62 0.79 -13.31
C HIS A 154 -22.58 -0.34 -13.24
N GLY A 155 -22.42 -0.94 -12.07
CA GLY A 155 -21.56 -2.11 -11.96
C GLY A 155 -21.52 -2.75 -10.57
N LYS A 156 -20.60 -3.70 -10.42
CA LYS A 156 -20.63 -4.72 -9.36
C LYS A 156 -19.95 -4.32 -8.04
N THR A 157 -18.90 -3.49 -8.07
CA THR A 157 -18.05 -3.30 -6.88
C THR A 157 -18.45 -2.09 -6.03
N TRP A 158 -18.90 -0.99 -6.64
CA TRP A 158 -19.34 0.19 -5.88
C TRP A 158 -20.41 0.98 -6.63
N THR A 159 -21.10 1.85 -5.91
CA THR A 159 -22.03 2.83 -6.46
C THR A 159 -21.71 4.21 -5.92
N LEU A 160 -21.86 5.25 -6.76
CA LEU A 160 -21.60 6.64 -6.39
C LEU A 160 -22.87 7.39 -5.92
N GLU A 161 -23.97 6.66 -5.69
CA GLU A 161 -25.29 7.22 -5.32
C GLU A 161 -25.79 8.32 -6.29
N LEU A 162 -25.55 8.14 -7.58
CA LEU A 162 -25.94 9.09 -8.62
C LEU A 162 -27.34 8.82 -9.13
N SER A 163 -27.94 9.79 -9.83
CA SER A 163 -29.25 9.61 -10.44
C SER A 163 -29.22 8.48 -11.50
N PRO A 164 -30.30 7.68 -11.63
CA PRO A 164 -30.36 6.62 -12.64
C PRO A 164 -30.16 7.12 -14.07
N GLU A 165 -30.62 8.33 -14.36
CA GLU A 165 -30.41 9.00 -15.65
C GLU A 165 -28.91 9.22 -15.94
N LEU A 166 -28.16 9.77 -14.97
CA LEU A 166 -26.73 10.02 -15.14
C LEU A 166 -25.95 8.70 -15.28
N VAL A 167 -26.29 7.69 -14.47
CA VAL A 167 -25.69 6.36 -14.57
C VAL A 167 -25.95 5.75 -15.95
N SER A 168 -27.18 5.87 -16.48
CA SER A 168 -27.54 5.37 -17.82
C SER A 168 -26.77 6.09 -18.94
N ILE A 169 -26.67 7.43 -18.88
CA ILE A 169 -25.92 8.23 -19.85
C ILE A 169 -24.45 7.82 -19.87
N THR A 170 -23.82 7.74 -18.70
CA THR A 170 -22.39 7.41 -18.58
C THR A 170 -22.10 5.97 -18.97
N THR A 171 -22.97 5.01 -18.60
CA THR A 171 -22.89 3.61 -19.01
C THR A 171 -22.95 3.48 -20.54
N ARG A 172 -24.01 3.99 -21.17
CA ARG A 172 -24.13 3.93 -22.64
C ARG A 172 -22.94 4.59 -23.36
N PHE A 173 -22.53 5.77 -22.89
CA PHE A 173 -21.41 6.49 -23.51
C PHE A 173 -20.11 5.68 -23.46
N THR A 174 -19.80 5.08 -22.31
CA THR A 174 -18.54 4.33 -22.12
C THR A 174 -18.60 2.93 -22.74
N ASP A 175 -19.77 2.30 -22.89
CA ASP A 175 -19.95 1.08 -23.70
C ASP A 175 -19.57 1.33 -25.16
N GLU A 176 -20.10 2.41 -25.74
CA GLU A 176 -19.77 2.83 -27.11
C GLU A 176 -18.26 3.11 -27.28
N LEU A 177 -17.55 3.53 -26.22
CA LEU A 177 -16.08 3.68 -26.27
C LEU A 177 -15.38 2.31 -26.24
N MET A 178 -15.85 1.39 -25.42
CA MET A 178 -15.26 0.05 -25.30
C MET A 178 -15.40 -0.73 -26.62
N GLU A 179 -16.56 -0.67 -27.27
CA GLU A 179 -16.79 -1.23 -28.61
C GLU A 179 -15.81 -0.69 -29.67
N GLN A 180 -15.32 0.53 -29.48
CA GLN A 180 -14.33 1.17 -30.36
C GLN A 180 -12.88 0.84 -29.95
N GLY A 181 -12.64 -0.20 -29.15
CA GLY A 181 -11.31 -0.69 -28.79
C GLY A 181 -10.59 0.17 -27.75
N LEU A 182 -11.31 0.64 -26.72
CA LEU A 182 -10.76 1.49 -25.66
C LEU A 182 -9.57 0.84 -24.94
N THR A 183 -9.65 -0.45 -24.61
CA THR A 183 -8.58 -1.19 -23.91
C THR A 183 -7.25 -1.12 -24.66
N HIS A 184 -7.27 -1.45 -25.96
CA HIS A 184 -6.07 -1.40 -26.79
C HIS A 184 -5.48 0.02 -26.83
N LYS A 185 -6.32 1.06 -26.95
CA LYS A 185 -5.88 2.45 -26.99
C LYS A 185 -5.22 2.87 -25.67
N ILE A 186 -5.85 2.57 -24.53
CA ILE A 186 -5.30 2.86 -23.21
C ILE A 186 -3.93 2.19 -23.04
N LEU A 187 -3.84 0.88 -23.28
CA LEU A 187 -2.58 0.14 -23.08
C LEU A 187 -1.47 0.58 -24.05
N THR A 188 -1.84 0.96 -25.28
CA THR A 188 -0.90 1.54 -26.25
C THR A 188 -0.35 2.88 -25.74
N LEU A 189 -1.22 3.78 -25.29
CA LEU A 189 -0.81 5.10 -24.77
C LEU A 189 0.07 4.97 -23.52
N VAL A 190 -0.32 4.13 -22.58
CA VAL A 190 0.44 3.90 -21.35
C VAL A 190 1.83 3.31 -21.64
N SER A 191 1.97 2.50 -22.70
CA SER A 191 3.25 1.98 -23.17
C SER A 191 4.11 3.00 -23.92
N GLN A 192 3.51 3.97 -24.60
CA GLN A 192 4.20 4.94 -25.46
C GLN A 192 4.60 6.21 -24.71
N ILE A 193 3.79 6.65 -23.76
CA ILE A 193 4.05 7.85 -22.97
C ILE A 193 5.07 7.49 -21.89
N ASP A 194 6.28 8.01 -22.04
CA ASP A 194 7.35 7.90 -21.03
C ASP A 194 7.94 9.27 -20.73
N VAL A 195 8.14 9.57 -19.44
CA VAL A 195 8.59 10.89 -18.98
C VAL A 195 9.95 11.24 -19.57
N ASN A 196 10.88 10.29 -19.65
CA ASN A 196 12.22 10.57 -20.15
C ASN A 196 12.19 10.86 -21.64
N THR A 197 11.45 10.06 -22.43
CA THR A 197 11.32 10.30 -23.87
C THR A 197 10.64 11.64 -24.18
N GLU A 198 9.62 12.04 -23.41
CA GLU A 198 8.96 13.33 -23.58
C GLU A 198 9.86 14.48 -23.14
N PHE A 199 10.65 14.31 -22.07
CA PHE A 199 11.62 15.32 -21.64
C PHE A 199 12.72 15.53 -22.68
N GLU A 200 13.22 14.47 -23.31
CA GLU A 200 14.19 14.58 -24.40
C GLU A 200 13.62 15.39 -25.58
N LYS A 201 12.36 15.15 -25.97
CA LYS A 201 11.68 15.92 -27.02
C LYS A 201 11.56 17.40 -26.62
N LEU A 202 11.05 17.67 -25.42
CA LEU A 202 10.88 19.04 -24.90
C LEU A 202 12.24 19.76 -24.76
N GLN A 203 13.30 19.06 -24.38
CA GLN A 203 14.62 19.66 -24.20
C GLN A 203 15.23 20.12 -25.53
N ARG A 204 15.03 19.37 -26.62
CA ARG A 204 15.53 19.73 -27.96
C ARG A 204 14.98 21.09 -28.42
N GLU A 205 13.70 21.34 -28.19
CA GLU A 205 13.01 22.58 -28.57
C GLU A 205 12.98 23.65 -27.46
N ARG A 206 13.80 23.51 -26.41
CA ARG A 206 13.84 24.42 -25.25
C ARG A 206 12.47 24.60 -24.55
N GLY A 207 11.62 23.59 -24.61
CA GLY A 207 10.31 23.51 -23.97
C GLY A 207 10.35 23.19 -22.46
N LEU A 208 11.53 23.15 -21.84
CA LEU A 208 11.71 22.93 -20.40
C LEU A 208 12.27 24.18 -19.72
N GLY A 209 11.50 24.74 -18.78
CA GLY A 209 11.89 25.88 -17.94
C GLY A 209 12.63 25.49 -16.66
N SER A 210 12.28 26.19 -15.58
CA SER A 210 12.81 26.01 -14.22
C SER A 210 12.58 24.60 -13.66
N GLU A 211 13.24 24.25 -12.56
CA GLU A 211 13.03 22.98 -11.86
C GLU A 211 11.57 22.77 -11.45
N LYS A 212 10.89 23.83 -10.99
CA LYS A 212 9.44 23.81 -10.71
C LYS A 212 8.63 23.42 -11.95
N HIS A 213 8.91 24.06 -13.09
CA HIS A 213 8.22 23.74 -14.35
C HIS A 213 8.47 22.30 -14.80
N ARG A 214 9.72 21.82 -14.69
CA ARG A 214 10.06 20.43 -15.00
C ARG A 214 9.27 19.47 -14.12
N LYS A 215 9.19 19.72 -12.81
CA LYS A 215 8.38 18.92 -11.90
C LYS A 215 6.91 18.90 -12.29
N GLU A 216 6.32 20.07 -12.56
CA GLU A 216 4.91 20.18 -13.00
C GLU A 216 4.64 19.39 -14.29
N VAL A 217 5.50 19.51 -15.31
CA VAL A 217 5.36 18.73 -16.55
C VAL A 217 5.48 17.23 -16.28
N SER A 218 6.47 16.80 -15.48
CA SER A 218 6.62 15.38 -15.12
C SER A 218 5.38 14.85 -14.40
N ASP A 219 4.83 15.62 -13.45
CA ASP A 219 3.66 15.22 -12.68
C ASP A 219 2.42 15.11 -13.57
N LEU A 220 2.21 16.05 -14.51
CA LEU A 220 1.11 15.99 -15.48
C LEU A 220 1.20 14.74 -16.38
N ILE A 221 2.40 14.41 -16.88
CA ILE A 221 2.62 13.23 -17.73
C ILE A 221 2.34 11.95 -16.92
N ARG A 222 2.85 11.86 -15.68
CA ARG A 222 2.62 10.72 -14.78
C ARG A 222 1.14 10.57 -14.45
N GLU A 223 0.45 11.66 -14.14
CA GLU A 223 -1.00 11.64 -13.85
C GLU A 223 -1.80 11.17 -15.08
N CYS A 224 -1.45 11.60 -16.30
CA CYS A 224 -2.11 11.10 -17.50
C CYS A 224 -2.00 9.56 -17.61
N ARG A 225 -0.78 9.02 -17.45
CA ARG A 225 -0.56 7.55 -17.51
C ARG A 225 -1.33 6.83 -16.41
N GLN A 226 -1.30 7.37 -15.19
CA GLN A 226 -2.00 6.80 -14.04
C GLN A 226 -3.51 6.79 -14.25
N SER A 227 -4.13 7.91 -14.65
CA SER A 227 -5.57 8.02 -14.86
C SER A 227 -6.07 7.13 -16.02
N LEU A 228 -5.24 6.91 -17.04
CA LEU A 228 -5.53 5.95 -18.11
C LEU A 228 -5.54 4.51 -17.59
N ALA A 229 -4.53 4.10 -16.81
CA ALA A 229 -4.49 2.77 -16.21
C ALA A 229 -5.65 2.55 -15.22
N GLU A 230 -5.93 3.54 -14.38
CA GLU A 230 -7.04 3.52 -13.43
C GLU A 230 -8.41 3.51 -14.13
N SER A 231 -8.52 4.01 -15.36
CA SER A 231 -9.74 3.87 -16.16
C SER A 231 -10.03 2.40 -16.50
N LEU A 232 -9.01 1.60 -16.80
CA LEU A 232 -9.17 0.15 -17.01
C LEU A 232 -9.45 -0.60 -15.71
N PHE A 233 -8.75 -0.22 -14.64
CA PHE A 233 -9.07 -0.74 -13.31
C PHE A 233 -10.54 -0.48 -12.96
N ALA A 234 -10.99 0.76 -13.03
CA ALA A 234 -12.37 1.15 -12.76
C ALA A 234 -13.35 0.39 -13.66
N TRP A 235 -13.00 0.15 -14.93
CA TRP A 235 -13.82 -0.66 -15.82
C TRP A 235 -14.00 -2.07 -15.28
N THR A 236 -12.91 -2.78 -14.97
CA THR A 236 -12.95 -4.19 -14.51
C THR A 236 -13.67 -4.38 -13.17
N CYS A 237 -13.68 -3.35 -12.32
CA CYS A 237 -14.47 -3.34 -11.10
C CYS A 237 -15.97 -3.16 -11.36
N GLN A 238 -16.37 -2.52 -12.46
CA GLN A 238 -17.78 -2.30 -12.76
C GLN A 238 -18.36 -3.32 -13.74
N SER A 239 -17.58 -3.74 -14.74
CA SER A 239 -18.01 -4.60 -15.84
C SER A 239 -16.89 -5.57 -16.24
N PRO A 240 -17.23 -6.79 -16.70
CA PRO A 240 -16.21 -7.72 -17.20
C PRO A 240 -15.57 -7.20 -18.50
N LEU A 241 -14.32 -7.62 -18.75
CA LEU A 241 -13.68 -7.43 -20.05
C LEU A 241 -13.98 -8.60 -20.99
N SER A 242 -13.97 -8.33 -22.29
CA SER A 242 -14.04 -9.37 -23.31
C SER A 242 -12.80 -10.28 -23.26
N ARG A 243 -12.88 -11.44 -23.93
CA ARG A 243 -11.73 -12.36 -24.08
C ARG A 243 -10.52 -11.63 -24.66
N ASP A 244 -10.70 -10.91 -25.75
CA ASP A 244 -9.61 -10.29 -26.50
C ASP A 244 -9.00 -9.14 -25.69
N ASP A 245 -9.81 -8.33 -25.02
CA ASP A 245 -9.33 -7.26 -24.13
C ASP A 245 -8.53 -7.81 -22.94
N THR A 246 -8.99 -8.91 -22.35
CA THR A 246 -8.28 -9.58 -21.24
C THR A 246 -6.92 -10.12 -21.71
N LEU A 247 -6.86 -10.71 -22.92
CA LEU A 247 -5.60 -11.19 -23.51
C LEU A 247 -4.63 -10.07 -23.85
N ILE A 248 -5.12 -8.90 -24.30
CA ILE A 248 -4.29 -7.71 -24.54
C ILE A 248 -3.71 -7.20 -23.22
N LEU A 249 -4.52 -7.14 -22.15
CA LEU A 249 -4.06 -6.76 -20.81
C LEU A 249 -2.97 -7.70 -20.29
N ILE A 250 -3.18 -9.02 -20.41
CA ILE A 250 -2.16 -10.02 -20.07
C ILE A 250 -0.88 -9.79 -20.88
N SER A 251 -1.00 -9.59 -22.20
CA SER A 251 0.15 -9.39 -23.09
C SER A 251 0.91 -8.07 -22.83
N TYR A 252 0.25 -7.08 -22.24
CA TYR A 252 0.91 -5.87 -21.73
C TYR A 252 1.73 -6.20 -20.47
N LEU A 253 1.10 -6.84 -19.48
CA LEU A 253 1.72 -7.18 -18.19
C LEU A 253 2.95 -8.09 -18.34
N GLU A 254 3.00 -8.93 -19.37
CA GLU A 254 4.17 -9.75 -19.71
C GLU A 254 5.47 -8.97 -19.92
N LYS A 255 5.35 -7.71 -20.36
CA LYS A 255 6.49 -6.88 -20.80
C LYS A 255 6.94 -5.88 -19.75
N VAL A 256 6.26 -5.84 -18.61
CA VAL A 256 6.44 -4.89 -17.52
C VAL A 256 7.67 -5.23 -16.67
N THR A 257 8.23 -4.24 -15.99
CA THR A 257 9.32 -4.35 -15.02
C THR A 257 8.98 -3.62 -13.72
N VAL A 258 9.75 -3.87 -12.65
CA VAL A 258 9.61 -3.18 -11.35
C VAL A 258 10.45 -1.90 -11.31
N GLU A 259 10.18 -1.03 -10.33
CA GLU A 259 11.03 0.11 -9.99
C GLU A 259 12.32 -0.33 -9.28
N ALA A 260 13.22 0.62 -9.01
CA ALA A 260 14.53 0.32 -8.41
C ALA A 260 14.46 -0.29 -7.00
N ASP A 261 13.36 -0.06 -6.29
CA ASP A 261 13.10 -0.62 -4.96
C ASP A 261 12.42 -2.00 -5.00
N GLY A 262 12.18 -2.54 -6.20
CA GLY A 262 11.50 -3.82 -6.41
C GLY A 262 9.97 -3.74 -6.41
N SER A 263 9.39 -2.55 -6.24
CA SER A 263 7.94 -2.34 -6.26
C SER A 263 7.36 -2.15 -7.67
N LEU A 264 6.06 -2.40 -7.84
CA LEU A 264 5.36 -2.01 -9.05
C LEU A 264 5.08 -0.50 -9.02
N ASP A 265 5.31 0.17 -10.15
CA ASP A 265 4.88 1.55 -10.31
C ASP A 265 3.34 1.65 -10.29
N ARG A 266 2.85 2.89 -10.16
CA ARG A 266 1.42 3.16 -9.98
C ARG A 266 0.56 2.62 -11.12
N VAL A 267 1.09 2.70 -12.33
CA VAL A 267 0.44 2.28 -13.57
C VAL A 267 0.31 0.76 -13.60
N ASN A 268 1.41 0.03 -13.39
CA ASN A 268 1.39 -1.42 -13.47
C ASN A 268 0.65 -2.05 -12.30
N LEU A 269 0.66 -1.42 -11.12
CA LEU A 269 -0.19 -1.84 -10.01
C LEU A 269 -1.69 -1.75 -10.37
N ALA A 270 -2.13 -0.64 -10.97
CA ALA A 270 -3.52 -0.47 -11.42
C ALA A 270 -3.93 -1.51 -12.48
N LEU A 271 -3.05 -1.80 -13.44
CA LEU A 271 -3.31 -2.79 -14.49
C LEU A 271 -3.28 -4.23 -13.97
N LEU A 272 -2.41 -4.55 -13.00
CA LEU A 272 -2.46 -5.83 -12.28
C LEU A 272 -3.80 -5.96 -11.55
N MET A 273 -4.22 -4.92 -10.82
CA MET A 273 -5.51 -4.92 -10.13
C MET A 273 -6.66 -5.08 -11.10
N ALA A 274 -6.60 -4.44 -12.27
CA ALA A 274 -7.59 -4.62 -13.33
C ALA A 274 -7.70 -6.10 -13.75
N LEU A 275 -6.57 -6.77 -13.98
CA LEU A 275 -6.56 -8.20 -14.30
C LEU A 275 -7.13 -9.06 -13.16
N LEU A 276 -6.77 -8.76 -11.90
CA LEU A 276 -7.29 -9.48 -10.75
C LEU A 276 -8.81 -9.34 -10.61
N TYR A 277 -9.38 -8.18 -10.95
CA TYR A 277 -10.83 -7.96 -10.94
C TYR A 277 -11.58 -8.61 -12.11
N CYS A 278 -10.90 -8.94 -13.22
CA CYS A 278 -11.45 -9.81 -14.26
C CYS A 278 -11.72 -11.23 -13.74
N PHE A 279 -10.91 -11.71 -12.79
CA PHE A 279 -11.03 -13.05 -12.21
C PHE A 279 -11.79 -13.07 -10.88
N ASP A 280 -12.31 -11.91 -10.44
CA ASP A 280 -13.05 -11.83 -9.20
C ASP A 280 -14.46 -12.41 -9.37
N ILE A 281 -14.79 -13.35 -8.49
CA ILE A 281 -16.12 -13.98 -8.36
C ILE A 281 -16.65 -13.87 -6.92
N SER A 282 -15.93 -13.16 -6.04
CA SER A 282 -16.26 -13.09 -4.60
C SER A 282 -17.62 -12.44 -4.32
N PHE A 283 -18.09 -11.57 -5.21
CA PHE A 283 -19.43 -10.98 -5.11
C PHE A 283 -20.58 -11.99 -5.30
N LEU A 284 -20.31 -13.17 -5.87
CA LEU A 284 -21.30 -14.24 -6.00
C LEU A 284 -21.54 -15.01 -4.69
N GLU A 285 -20.62 -14.91 -3.73
CA GLU A 285 -20.77 -15.52 -2.40
C GLU A 285 -21.87 -14.82 -1.57
N GLN A 286 -22.15 -13.55 -1.88
CA GLN A 286 -23.23 -12.80 -1.26
C GLN A 286 -24.55 -13.26 -1.89
N ASN A 287 -25.41 -13.92 -1.10
CA ASN A 287 -26.78 -14.28 -1.49
C ASN A 287 -27.62 -13.01 -1.70
N SER A 288 -27.40 -12.34 -2.83
CA SER A 288 -28.17 -11.18 -3.28
C SER A 288 -29.22 -11.62 -4.30
N GLU A 289 -30.32 -10.89 -4.36
CA GLU A 289 -31.40 -11.12 -5.35
C GLU A 289 -30.89 -11.00 -6.80
N TYR A 290 -29.76 -10.33 -7.02
CA TYR A 290 -29.14 -10.10 -8.32
C TYR A 290 -28.11 -11.17 -8.73
N ARG A 291 -27.91 -12.23 -7.92
CA ARG A 291 -26.86 -13.23 -8.17
C ARG A 291 -27.00 -13.89 -9.54
N GLU A 292 -28.20 -14.31 -9.91
CA GLU A 292 -28.46 -14.99 -11.20
C GLU A 292 -28.22 -14.06 -12.40
N GLU A 293 -28.66 -12.80 -12.31
CA GLU A 293 -28.43 -11.81 -13.35
C GLU A 293 -26.93 -11.53 -13.55
N LEU A 294 -26.19 -11.37 -12.45
CA LEU A 294 -24.74 -11.19 -12.48
C LEU A 294 -24.02 -12.42 -13.04
N MET A 295 -24.46 -13.63 -12.72
CA MET A 295 -23.88 -14.86 -13.27
C MET A 295 -24.00 -14.92 -14.80
N HIS A 296 -25.13 -14.52 -15.36
CA HIS A 296 -25.35 -14.47 -16.80
C HIS A 296 -24.51 -13.40 -17.53
N GLN A 297 -24.06 -12.37 -16.81
CA GLN A 297 -23.24 -11.30 -17.39
C GLN A 297 -21.74 -11.60 -17.38
N LEU A 298 -21.28 -12.64 -16.68
CA LEU A 298 -19.86 -12.94 -16.52
C LEU A 298 -19.35 -13.89 -17.62
N PRO A 299 -18.44 -13.45 -18.51
CA PRO A 299 -17.83 -14.31 -19.52
C PRO A 299 -17.13 -15.54 -18.92
N LEU A 300 -16.63 -15.40 -17.69
CA LEU A 300 -16.00 -16.47 -16.93
C LEU A 300 -16.94 -17.65 -16.60
N LEU A 301 -18.26 -17.43 -16.62
CA LEU A 301 -19.26 -18.47 -16.37
C LEU A 301 -20.03 -18.87 -17.64
N THR A 302 -20.14 -17.96 -18.60
CA THR A 302 -21.00 -18.15 -19.77
C THR A 302 -20.22 -18.51 -21.05
N GLU A 303 -18.95 -18.13 -21.17
CA GLU A 303 -18.16 -18.27 -22.39
C GLU A 303 -17.02 -19.27 -22.27
N ARG A 304 -17.22 -20.50 -22.77
CA ARG A 304 -16.18 -21.55 -22.79
C ARG A 304 -14.87 -21.08 -23.48
N GLN A 305 -14.98 -20.29 -24.55
CA GLN A 305 -13.82 -19.79 -25.29
C GLN A 305 -13.00 -18.78 -24.48
N TYR A 306 -13.64 -18.03 -23.59
CA TYR A 306 -12.96 -17.09 -22.70
C TYR A 306 -12.00 -17.87 -21.79
N ILE A 307 -12.54 -18.84 -21.05
CA ILE A 307 -11.79 -19.65 -20.07
C ILE A 307 -10.66 -20.42 -20.75
N ALA A 308 -10.96 -21.09 -21.87
CA ALA A 308 -9.96 -21.85 -22.61
C ALA A 308 -8.78 -20.97 -23.06
N ALA A 309 -9.05 -19.76 -23.55
CA ALA A 309 -8.02 -18.86 -24.04
C ALA A 309 -7.15 -18.30 -22.90
N ILE A 310 -7.76 -17.86 -21.79
CA ILE A 310 -7.02 -17.35 -20.62
C ILE A 310 -6.21 -18.47 -19.96
N GLN A 311 -6.80 -19.64 -19.77
CA GLN A 311 -6.11 -20.80 -19.18
C GLN A 311 -4.90 -21.20 -20.03
N THR A 312 -5.07 -21.34 -21.36
CA THR A 312 -3.95 -21.65 -22.26
C THR A 312 -2.85 -20.60 -22.15
N ARG A 313 -3.22 -19.32 -22.04
CA ARG A 313 -2.25 -18.23 -21.94
C ARG A 313 -1.46 -18.24 -20.64
N LEU A 314 -2.10 -18.55 -19.52
CA LEU A 314 -1.46 -18.60 -18.20
C LEU A 314 -0.67 -19.91 -17.98
N GLN A 315 -1.04 -20.99 -18.65
CA GLN A 315 -0.29 -22.25 -18.67
C GLN A 315 0.94 -22.22 -19.57
N ASP A 316 1.01 -21.28 -20.51
CA ASP A 316 2.17 -21.13 -21.40
C ASP A 316 3.48 -21.01 -20.59
N SER A 317 4.46 -21.81 -20.98
CA SER A 317 5.80 -21.84 -20.36
C SER A 317 6.65 -20.64 -20.73
N ARG A 318 6.18 -19.76 -21.62
CA ARG A 318 6.88 -18.50 -21.93
C ARG A 318 7.03 -17.65 -20.67
N PRO A 319 8.26 -17.33 -20.27
CA PRO A 319 8.48 -16.54 -19.07
C PRO A 319 8.03 -15.11 -19.29
N TRP A 320 7.25 -14.58 -18.36
CA TRP A 320 7.01 -13.15 -18.26
C TRP A 320 8.31 -12.46 -17.83
N LYS A 321 8.51 -11.18 -18.17
CA LYS A 321 9.67 -10.43 -17.67
C LYS A 321 9.73 -10.42 -16.14
N LEU A 322 8.57 -10.41 -15.49
CA LEU A 322 8.41 -10.58 -14.06
C LEU A 322 7.67 -11.90 -13.78
N PRO A 323 8.38 -12.98 -13.43
CA PRO A 323 7.76 -14.27 -13.10
C PRO A 323 6.72 -14.17 -11.98
N GLY A 324 6.98 -13.34 -10.96
CA GLY A 324 6.05 -13.14 -9.85
C GLY A 324 4.70 -12.50 -10.27
N LEU A 325 4.68 -11.71 -11.35
CA LEU A 325 3.45 -11.14 -11.90
C LEU A 325 2.60 -12.23 -12.55
N GLN A 326 3.25 -13.12 -13.32
CA GLN A 326 2.62 -14.33 -13.87
C GLN A 326 2.09 -15.23 -12.75
N ALA A 327 2.88 -15.43 -11.70
CA ALA A 327 2.52 -16.22 -10.53
C ALA A 327 1.27 -15.65 -9.84
N THR A 328 1.19 -14.32 -9.71
CA THR A 328 0.03 -13.63 -9.12
C THR A 328 -1.24 -13.83 -9.97
N ALA A 329 -1.13 -13.69 -11.30
CA ALA A 329 -2.23 -13.95 -12.22
C ALA A 329 -2.68 -15.43 -12.18
N ARG A 330 -1.72 -16.37 -12.14
CA ARG A 330 -1.98 -17.81 -12.01
C ARG A 330 -2.69 -18.16 -10.71
N LEU A 331 -2.27 -17.59 -9.58
CA LEU A 331 -2.95 -17.80 -8.29
C LEU A 331 -4.39 -17.29 -8.33
N ALA A 332 -4.60 -16.07 -8.84
CA ALA A 332 -5.94 -15.49 -8.96
C ALA A 332 -6.85 -16.32 -9.88
N TRP A 333 -6.32 -16.80 -11.00
CA TRP A 333 -7.04 -17.70 -11.90
C TRP A 333 -7.37 -19.05 -11.25
N ALA A 334 -6.42 -19.66 -10.55
CA ALA A 334 -6.62 -20.92 -9.85
C ALA A 334 -7.75 -20.81 -8.80
N LEU A 335 -7.80 -19.70 -8.06
CA LEU A 335 -8.86 -19.44 -7.08
C LEU A 335 -10.20 -19.16 -7.75
N ALA A 336 -10.21 -18.44 -8.87
CA ALA A 336 -11.42 -18.26 -9.68
C ALA A 336 -11.97 -19.60 -10.16
N LEU A 337 -11.14 -20.48 -10.75
CA LEU A 337 -11.54 -21.82 -11.16
C LEU A 337 -12.09 -22.65 -9.98
N ARG A 338 -11.43 -22.59 -8.82
CA ARG A 338 -11.88 -23.28 -7.62
C ARG A 338 -13.24 -22.76 -7.15
N GLY A 339 -13.46 -21.45 -7.12
CA GLY A 339 -14.75 -20.90 -6.73
C GLY A 339 -15.86 -21.21 -7.75
N ILE A 340 -15.56 -21.22 -9.05
CA ILE A 340 -16.49 -21.68 -10.10
C ILE A 340 -16.88 -23.14 -9.86
N SER A 341 -15.93 -24.00 -9.49
CA SER A 341 -16.20 -25.42 -9.22
C SER A 341 -17.17 -25.67 -8.05
N GLN A 342 -17.32 -24.68 -7.15
CA GLN A 342 -18.25 -24.75 -6.02
C GLN A 342 -19.67 -24.32 -6.39
N LEU A 343 -19.88 -23.72 -7.57
CA LEU A 343 -21.20 -23.33 -8.05
C LEU A 343 -21.92 -24.56 -8.62
N SER A 344 -23.13 -24.85 -8.11
CA SER A 344 -23.92 -26.03 -8.47
C SER A 344 -24.29 -26.11 -9.95
N ASP A 345 -24.35 -24.96 -10.64
CA ASP A 345 -24.98 -24.85 -11.96
C ASP A 345 -23.97 -24.90 -13.12
N VAL A 346 -22.67 -25.09 -12.83
CA VAL A 346 -21.58 -24.90 -13.80
C VAL A 346 -20.85 -26.20 -14.15
N THR A 347 -21.61 -27.28 -14.38
CA THR A 347 -21.05 -28.58 -14.81
C THR A 347 -20.36 -28.54 -16.18
N ALA A 348 -20.77 -27.61 -17.05
CA ALA A 348 -20.22 -27.45 -18.39
C ALA A 348 -18.74 -26.99 -18.43
N LEU A 349 -18.21 -26.47 -17.31
CA LEU A 349 -16.84 -25.97 -17.20
C LEU A 349 -15.92 -26.88 -16.38
N ALA A 350 -16.41 -28.06 -15.98
CA ALA A 350 -15.67 -28.99 -15.12
C ALA A 350 -14.27 -29.32 -15.65
N GLU A 351 -14.11 -29.50 -16.97
CA GLU A 351 -12.81 -29.80 -17.62
C GLU A 351 -11.73 -28.74 -17.36
N PHE A 352 -12.10 -27.47 -17.15
CA PHE A 352 -11.16 -26.39 -16.86
C PHE A 352 -10.87 -26.30 -15.37
N THR A 353 -11.89 -26.51 -14.53
CA THR A 353 -11.76 -26.39 -13.08
C THR A 353 -10.82 -27.41 -12.47
N GLU A 354 -10.60 -28.56 -13.11
CA GLU A 354 -9.62 -29.57 -12.68
C GLU A 354 -8.16 -29.06 -12.71
N ALA A 355 -7.87 -28.00 -13.47
CA ALA A 355 -6.52 -27.45 -13.60
C ALA A 355 -6.11 -26.52 -12.45
N ASP A 356 -7.01 -26.22 -11.52
CA ASP A 356 -6.80 -25.22 -10.49
C ASP A 356 -5.66 -25.55 -9.51
N GLU A 357 -5.59 -26.78 -9.01
CA GLU A 357 -4.55 -27.26 -8.09
C GLU A 357 -3.16 -27.21 -8.73
N ALA A 358 -3.07 -27.57 -10.02
CA ALA A 358 -1.83 -27.50 -10.78
C ALA A 358 -1.40 -26.04 -11.00
N MET A 359 -2.35 -25.16 -11.33
CA MET A 359 -2.05 -23.74 -11.55
C MET A 359 -1.65 -23.03 -10.26
N ALA A 360 -2.28 -23.37 -9.13
CA ALA A 360 -1.86 -22.90 -7.81
C ALA A 360 -0.44 -23.38 -7.48
N GLU A 361 -0.08 -24.63 -7.78
CA GLU A 361 1.29 -25.13 -7.56
C GLU A 361 2.34 -24.38 -8.40
N MET A 362 2.01 -24.05 -9.66
CA MET A 362 2.87 -23.21 -10.50
C MET A 362 3.09 -21.84 -9.87
N ALA A 363 2.02 -21.18 -9.42
CA ALA A 363 2.10 -19.88 -8.76
C ALA A 363 2.96 -19.91 -7.49
N ILE A 364 2.76 -20.91 -6.63
CA ILE A 364 3.53 -21.07 -5.38
C ILE A 364 5.01 -21.32 -5.72
N THR A 365 5.30 -22.15 -6.71
CA THR A 365 6.67 -22.45 -7.15
C THR A 365 7.39 -21.22 -7.72
N ASP A 366 6.64 -20.32 -8.35
CA ASP A 366 7.13 -19.04 -8.86
C ASP A 366 7.11 -17.91 -7.78
N ASN A 367 7.12 -18.26 -6.49
CA ASN A 367 7.22 -17.34 -5.34
C ASN A 367 6.12 -16.27 -5.27
N VAL A 368 4.87 -16.61 -5.61
CA VAL A 368 3.74 -15.66 -5.62
C VAL A 368 3.60 -14.84 -4.33
N PHE A 369 3.71 -15.46 -3.15
CA PHE A 369 3.53 -14.74 -1.88
C PHE A 369 4.63 -13.70 -1.61
N LEU A 370 5.87 -14.00 -2.01
CA LEU A 370 6.98 -13.06 -1.89
C LEU A 370 6.77 -11.87 -2.83
N PHE A 371 6.42 -12.14 -4.09
CA PHE A 371 6.17 -11.09 -5.07
C PHE A 371 5.01 -10.19 -4.66
N ILE A 372 3.89 -10.73 -4.17
CA ILE A 372 2.78 -9.90 -3.67
C ILE A 372 3.26 -9.06 -2.48
N THR A 373 4.06 -9.61 -1.58
CA THR A 373 4.60 -8.85 -0.43
C THR A 373 5.48 -7.70 -0.87
N GLU A 374 6.47 -7.97 -1.72
CA GLU A 374 7.54 -7.01 -2.04
C GLU A 374 7.15 -6.05 -3.16
N SER A 375 6.47 -6.55 -4.19
CA SER A 375 6.18 -5.78 -5.40
C SER A 375 4.78 -5.16 -5.40
N VAL A 376 3.81 -5.71 -4.66
CA VAL A 376 2.42 -5.24 -4.66
C VAL A 376 2.09 -4.49 -3.37
N VAL A 377 2.16 -5.13 -2.20
CA VAL A 377 1.71 -4.54 -0.92
C VAL A 377 2.64 -3.42 -0.43
N ARG A 378 3.96 -3.56 -0.65
CA ARG A 378 4.95 -2.53 -0.30
C ARG A 378 4.98 -1.34 -1.28
N ALA A 379 4.28 -1.43 -2.41
CA ALA A 379 4.19 -0.30 -3.34
C ALA A 379 3.54 0.92 -2.65
N GLU A 380 4.07 2.12 -2.92
CA GLU A 380 3.69 3.35 -2.22
C GLU A 380 2.19 3.66 -2.31
N ASN A 381 1.56 3.32 -3.44
CA ASN A 381 0.17 3.60 -3.75
C ASN A 381 -0.80 2.46 -3.43
N PHE A 382 -0.33 1.30 -2.94
CA PHE A 382 -1.21 0.19 -2.60
C PHE A 382 -2.25 0.57 -1.53
N TYR A 383 -1.81 1.26 -0.48
CA TYR A 383 -2.66 1.71 0.63
C TYR A 383 -3.47 2.98 0.32
N GLN A 384 -3.41 3.51 -0.90
CA GLN A 384 -4.15 4.71 -1.30
C GLN A 384 -5.51 4.39 -1.91
N ASP A 385 -5.81 3.12 -2.19
CA ASP A 385 -7.08 2.66 -2.75
C ASP A 385 -7.62 1.48 -1.94
N GLU A 386 -8.85 1.62 -1.42
CA GLU A 386 -9.52 0.60 -0.62
C GLU A 386 -9.74 -0.71 -1.40
N PHE A 387 -10.05 -0.62 -2.69
CA PHE A 387 -10.35 -1.77 -3.52
C PHE A 387 -9.11 -2.60 -3.83
N TYR A 388 -7.92 -1.98 -3.83
CA TYR A 388 -6.66 -2.71 -3.89
C TYR A 388 -6.46 -3.59 -2.66
N ILE A 389 -6.69 -3.02 -1.48
CA ILE A 389 -6.58 -3.73 -0.20
C ILE A 389 -7.60 -4.87 -0.16
N ARG A 390 -8.87 -4.60 -0.49
CA ARG A 390 -9.93 -5.61 -0.53
C ARG A 390 -9.62 -6.73 -1.52
N ARG A 391 -9.09 -6.43 -2.70
CA ARG A 391 -8.81 -7.47 -3.70
C ARG A 391 -7.70 -8.42 -3.26
N ILE A 392 -6.62 -7.89 -2.69
CA ILE A 392 -5.52 -8.71 -2.17
C ILE A 392 -5.93 -9.43 -0.89
N HIS A 393 -6.73 -8.81 -0.03
CA HIS A 393 -7.37 -9.49 1.10
C HIS A 393 -8.15 -10.72 0.62
N ASN A 394 -9.09 -10.55 -0.31
CA ASN A 394 -9.87 -11.66 -0.88
C ASN A 394 -8.96 -12.72 -1.50
N LEU A 395 -7.93 -12.33 -2.27
CA LEU A 395 -6.99 -13.28 -2.86
C LEU A 395 -6.31 -14.18 -1.81
N VAL A 396 -5.90 -13.59 -0.67
CA VAL A 396 -5.25 -14.32 0.43
C VAL A 396 -6.27 -15.17 1.21
N THR A 397 -7.43 -14.61 1.55
CA THR A 397 -8.45 -15.33 2.30
C THR A 397 -9.07 -16.47 1.50
N ASP A 398 -9.27 -16.27 0.20
CA ASP A 398 -9.78 -17.28 -0.73
C ASP A 398 -8.77 -18.41 -0.89
N PHE A 399 -7.46 -18.13 -0.97
CA PHE A 399 -6.45 -19.17 -0.93
C PHE A 399 -6.54 -20.04 0.32
N LEU A 400 -6.69 -19.42 1.49
CA LEU A 400 -6.80 -20.14 2.76
C LEU A 400 -8.10 -20.94 2.88
N ALA A 401 -9.21 -20.40 2.36
CA ALA A 401 -10.54 -20.99 2.48
C ALA A 401 -10.82 -22.07 1.42
N LEU A 402 -10.44 -21.81 0.17
CA LEU A 402 -10.78 -22.63 -0.99
C LEU A 402 -9.73 -23.71 -1.27
N MET A 403 -8.48 -23.53 -0.83
CA MET A 403 -7.37 -24.48 -1.07
C MET A 403 -6.72 -25.01 0.23
N PRO A 404 -7.48 -25.59 1.17
CA PRO A 404 -6.95 -26.04 2.47
C PRO A 404 -5.88 -27.15 2.33
N MET A 405 -5.94 -27.95 1.26
CA MET A 405 -4.94 -28.99 1.00
C MET A 405 -3.58 -28.39 0.62
N LYS A 406 -3.55 -27.29 -0.14
CA LYS A 406 -2.32 -26.55 -0.43
C LYS A 406 -1.73 -25.95 0.82
N VAL A 407 -2.54 -25.33 1.67
CA VAL A 407 -2.08 -24.80 2.98
C VAL A 407 -1.46 -25.90 3.85
N LYS A 408 -2.08 -27.10 3.89
CA LYS A 408 -1.52 -28.26 4.58
C LYS A 408 -0.19 -28.73 3.99
N GLN A 409 -0.06 -28.75 2.66
CA GLN A 409 1.20 -29.07 1.99
C GLN A 409 2.32 -28.07 2.33
N LEU A 410 1.99 -26.77 2.34
CA LEU A 410 2.93 -25.71 2.75
C LEU A 410 3.42 -25.92 4.18
N ARG A 411 2.52 -26.29 5.11
CA ARG A 411 2.89 -26.59 6.49
C ARG A 411 3.79 -27.81 6.62
N ASN A 412 3.40 -28.93 6.00
CA ASN A 412 4.19 -30.15 6.05
C ASN A 412 5.62 -29.92 5.50
N ARG A 413 5.74 -29.17 4.40
CA ARG A 413 7.03 -28.81 3.81
C ARG A 413 7.86 -27.93 4.75
N ALA A 414 7.26 -26.94 5.40
CA ALA A 414 7.97 -26.12 6.39
C ALA A 414 8.48 -26.94 7.59
N ASP A 415 7.71 -27.92 8.04
CA ASP A 415 8.10 -28.84 9.12
C ASP A 415 9.23 -29.82 8.69
N GLU A 416 9.22 -30.26 7.42
CA GLU A 416 10.31 -31.03 6.81
C GLU A 416 11.59 -30.19 6.68
N ASP A 417 11.48 -28.97 6.15
CA ASP A 417 12.60 -28.05 5.98
C ASP A 417 13.25 -27.68 7.32
N ALA A 418 12.43 -27.44 8.35
CA ALA A 418 12.93 -27.18 9.70
C ALA A 418 13.72 -28.38 10.27
N ARG A 419 13.23 -29.62 10.05
CA ARG A 419 13.95 -30.84 10.45
C ARG A 419 15.26 -31.00 9.69
N MET A 420 15.28 -30.73 8.39
CA MET A 420 16.50 -30.76 7.58
C MET A 420 17.52 -29.73 8.07
N ILE A 421 17.11 -28.48 8.32
CA ILE A 421 17.97 -27.43 8.87
C ILE A 421 18.55 -27.85 10.22
N HIS A 422 17.71 -28.40 11.11
CA HIS A 422 18.15 -28.83 12.43
C HIS A 422 19.21 -29.95 12.33
N MET A 423 18.97 -30.93 11.47
CA MET A 423 19.92 -32.02 11.21
C MET A 423 21.24 -31.52 10.61
N SER A 424 21.20 -30.60 9.64
CA SER A 424 22.41 -30.00 9.06
C SER A 424 23.25 -29.27 10.11
N ILE A 425 22.60 -28.47 10.97
CA ILE A 425 23.28 -27.73 12.04
C ILE A 425 23.93 -28.70 13.05
N GLN A 426 23.23 -29.78 13.43
CA GLN A 426 23.80 -30.80 14.32
C GLN A 426 25.02 -31.51 13.71
N MET A 427 25.04 -31.69 12.40
CA MET A 427 26.16 -32.28 11.66
C MET A 427 27.28 -31.27 11.35
N GLY A 428 27.15 -30.01 11.77
CA GLY A 428 28.13 -28.94 11.49
C GLY A 428 28.12 -28.42 10.05
N ASN A 429 27.08 -28.76 9.27
CA ASN A 429 26.91 -28.33 7.88
C ASN A 429 26.03 -27.09 7.78
N GLU A 430 26.24 -26.29 6.72
CA GLU A 430 25.32 -25.19 6.38
C GLU A 430 23.94 -25.72 5.96
N PRO A 431 22.87 -24.97 6.24
CA PRO A 431 21.53 -25.35 5.79
C PRO A 431 21.47 -25.36 4.25
N PRO A 432 20.67 -26.27 3.65
CA PRO A 432 20.52 -26.31 2.19
C PRO A 432 20.04 -24.97 1.61
N LEU A 433 20.68 -24.51 0.54
CA LEU A 433 20.33 -23.24 -0.13
C LEU A 433 19.01 -23.32 -0.92
N SER A 434 18.54 -24.52 -1.24
CA SER A 434 17.36 -24.77 -2.10
C SER A 434 16.03 -24.90 -1.33
N LEU A 435 15.98 -24.48 -0.07
CA LEU A 435 14.75 -24.60 0.74
C LEU A 435 13.70 -23.58 0.31
N ARG A 436 12.46 -24.04 0.14
CA ARG A 436 11.34 -23.21 -0.28
C ARG A 436 10.69 -22.58 0.94
N ARG A 437 10.60 -21.25 0.98
CA ARG A 437 10.06 -20.48 2.11
C ARG A 437 8.60 -20.06 1.92
N ASP A 438 7.84 -20.86 1.18
CA ASP A 438 6.49 -20.52 0.72
C ASP A 438 5.53 -20.14 1.87
N LEU A 439 5.52 -20.94 2.95
CA LEU A 439 4.69 -20.66 4.12
C LEU A 439 5.15 -19.41 4.89
N GLU A 440 6.47 -19.22 5.01
CA GLU A 440 7.04 -18.00 5.61
C GLU A 440 6.62 -16.76 4.80
N HIS A 441 6.72 -16.81 3.47
CA HIS A 441 6.29 -15.72 2.60
C HIS A 441 4.77 -15.45 2.72
N LEU A 442 3.93 -16.48 2.87
CA LEU A 442 2.49 -16.30 3.13
C LEU A 442 2.23 -15.60 4.47
N MET A 443 2.93 -15.98 5.54
CA MET A 443 2.80 -15.31 6.85
C MET A 443 3.25 -13.86 6.80
N LEU A 444 4.35 -13.58 6.09
CA LEU A 444 4.87 -12.23 5.90
C LEU A 444 3.97 -11.38 5.00
N LEU A 445 3.31 -11.99 4.01
CA LEU A 445 2.28 -11.33 3.20
C LEU A 445 1.11 -10.87 4.07
N ILE A 446 0.57 -11.76 4.90
CA ILE A 446 -0.50 -11.42 5.85
C ILE A 446 -0.01 -10.32 6.81
N ALA A 447 1.22 -10.44 7.32
CA ALA A 447 1.80 -9.44 8.22
C ALA A 447 1.85 -8.04 7.58
N GLU A 448 2.36 -7.94 6.35
CA GLU A 448 2.49 -6.66 5.67
C GLU A 448 1.12 -6.13 5.25
N LEU A 449 0.24 -6.96 4.69
CA LEU A 449 -1.10 -6.56 4.23
C LEU A 449 -1.90 -5.81 5.31
N TYR A 450 -1.96 -6.36 6.53
CA TYR A 450 -2.74 -5.77 7.64
C TYR A 450 -1.95 -4.77 8.51
N LYS A 451 -0.69 -4.47 8.16
CA LYS A 451 0.17 -3.54 8.92
C LYS A 451 -0.36 -2.11 8.99
N LYS A 452 -1.19 -1.71 8.03
CA LYS A 452 -1.86 -0.41 7.96
C LYS A 452 -3.32 -0.62 7.60
N ASP A 453 -4.20 0.19 8.18
CA ASP A 453 -5.61 0.22 7.82
C ASP A 453 -6.07 1.69 7.67
N PRO A 454 -5.70 2.36 6.56
CA PRO A 454 -5.97 3.78 6.36
C PRO A 454 -7.46 4.09 6.14
N PHE A 455 -8.24 3.10 5.68
CA PHE A 455 -9.68 3.24 5.41
C PHE A 455 -10.55 2.66 6.53
N HIS A 456 -9.95 2.18 7.62
CA HIS A 456 -10.66 1.58 8.76
C HIS A 456 -11.60 0.44 8.34
N LEU A 457 -11.14 -0.42 7.43
CA LEU A 457 -11.92 -1.53 6.89
C LEU A 457 -12.05 -2.69 7.88
N GLU A 458 -11.12 -2.77 8.84
CA GLU A 458 -11.03 -3.83 9.85
C GLU A 458 -11.01 -5.26 9.28
N LEU A 459 -10.50 -5.44 8.06
CA LEU A 459 -10.46 -6.74 7.35
C LEU A 459 -9.73 -7.85 8.13
N ALA A 460 -8.77 -7.48 8.99
CA ALA A 460 -8.08 -8.42 9.88
C ALA A 460 -9.03 -9.13 10.87
N LEU A 461 -10.22 -8.58 11.14
CA LEU A 461 -11.23 -9.19 12.00
C LEU A 461 -11.73 -10.54 11.50
N GLU A 462 -11.63 -10.80 10.19
CA GLU A 462 -12.05 -12.08 9.63
C GLU A 462 -11.17 -13.27 10.08
N TYR A 463 -9.97 -13.00 10.60
CA TYR A 463 -9.11 -14.03 11.17
C TYR A 463 -9.49 -14.39 12.61
N TRP A 464 -10.35 -13.60 13.25
CA TRP A 464 -10.75 -13.77 14.62
C TRP A 464 -12.19 -14.27 14.70
N CYS A 465 -12.46 -15.25 15.55
CA CYS A 465 -13.80 -15.76 15.80
C CYS A 465 -14.11 -15.54 17.28
N PRO A 466 -15.01 -14.60 17.64
CA PRO A 466 -15.38 -14.38 19.03
C PRO A 466 -16.02 -15.65 19.60
N THR A 467 -15.54 -16.13 20.74
CA THR A 467 -16.18 -17.23 21.49
C THR A 467 -17.40 -16.75 22.28
N GLU A 468 -17.54 -15.44 22.50
CA GLU A 468 -18.69 -14.81 23.15
C GLU A 468 -19.20 -13.61 22.33
N PRO A 469 -20.52 -13.39 22.22
CA PRO A 469 -21.06 -12.22 21.54
C PRO A 469 -20.72 -10.95 22.33
N LEU A 470 -19.85 -10.11 21.79
CA LEU A 470 -19.59 -8.79 22.33
C LEU A 470 -20.86 -7.95 22.25
N GLN A 471 -21.39 -7.57 23.41
CA GLN A 471 -22.44 -6.57 23.52
C GLN A 471 -21.84 -5.19 23.17
N SER A 472 -21.80 -4.84 21.88
CA SER A 472 -21.53 -3.47 21.45
C SER A 472 -22.51 -3.07 20.36
N SER A 473 -23.44 -2.19 20.73
CA SER A 473 -24.64 -1.79 19.99
C SER A 473 -24.42 -0.59 19.06
N THR A 474 -23.22 -0.36 18.53
CA THR A 474 -22.89 0.95 17.94
C THR A 474 -22.31 0.98 16.52
N ILE A 475 -22.40 -0.08 15.71
CA ILE A 475 -21.92 -0.01 14.32
C ILE A 475 -22.98 -0.47 13.32
N MET A 476 -23.85 0.46 12.94
CA MET A 476 -24.60 0.41 11.68
C MET A 476 -23.61 0.77 10.56
N GLY A 477 -23.14 -0.23 9.81
CA GLY A 477 -22.21 -0.03 8.68
C GLY A 477 -21.07 -1.06 8.55
N SER A 478 -20.83 -1.91 9.56
CA SER A 478 -19.97 -3.09 9.43
C SER A 478 -20.78 -4.26 8.87
N TYR A 479 -20.16 -5.13 8.08
CA TYR A 479 -20.73 -6.36 7.51
C TYR A 479 -21.23 -7.38 8.55
N LEU A 480 -21.16 -7.04 9.85
CA LEU A 480 -21.59 -7.84 11.00
C LEU A 480 -22.81 -7.25 11.74
N GLY A 481 -23.64 -6.47 11.05
CA GLY A 481 -24.87 -5.90 11.61
C GLY A 481 -26.06 -6.87 11.74
N ILE A 482 -25.90 -8.13 12.14
CA ILE A 482 -27.03 -9.00 12.55
C ILE A 482 -26.58 -9.94 13.69
N ALA A 483 -27.04 -9.66 14.91
CA ALA A 483 -26.91 -10.56 16.04
C ALA A 483 -27.65 -11.89 15.77
N HIS A 484 -27.00 -13.02 16.11
CA HIS A 484 -27.45 -14.42 16.06
C HIS A 484 -27.02 -15.33 14.89
N GLN A 485 -26.05 -14.96 14.04
CA GLN A 485 -25.56 -15.89 13.02
C GLN A 485 -24.27 -16.61 13.45
N ARG A 486 -24.24 -17.93 13.21
CA ARG A 486 -23.02 -18.74 13.27
C ARG A 486 -21.93 -18.05 12.43
N PRO A 487 -20.68 -17.96 12.90
CA PRO A 487 -19.61 -17.28 12.16
C PRO A 487 -19.52 -17.85 10.73
N PRO A 488 -19.35 -17.00 9.69
CA PRO A 488 -19.19 -17.44 8.32
C PRO A 488 -18.11 -18.51 8.18
N GLN A 489 -18.31 -19.47 7.26
CA GLN A 489 -17.37 -20.58 7.06
C GLN A 489 -15.94 -20.09 6.80
N ARG A 490 -15.79 -19.01 6.02
CA ARG A 490 -14.49 -18.38 5.74
C ARG A 490 -13.80 -17.91 7.03
N GLN A 491 -14.50 -17.16 7.88
CA GLN A 491 -13.98 -16.73 9.20
C GLN A 491 -13.56 -17.92 10.09
N VAL A 492 -14.33 -19.01 10.10
CA VAL A 492 -13.98 -20.23 10.85
C VAL A 492 -12.68 -20.84 10.33
N VAL A 493 -12.49 -20.90 9.00
CA VAL A 493 -11.26 -21.45 8.39
C VAL A 493 -10.06 -20.55 8.68
N LEU A 494 -10.20 -19.23 8.54
CA LEU A 494 -9.11 -18.28 8.83
C LEU A 494 -8.70 -18.33 10.31
N SER A 495 -9.67 -18.37 11.22
CA SER A 495 -9.40 -18.52 12.66
C SER A 495 -8.74 -19.86 12.99
N LYS A 496 -9.15 -20.94 12.33
CA LYS A 496 -8.50 -22.24 12.44
C LYS A 496 -7.06 -22.20 11.92
N PHE A 497 -6.81 -21.52 10.81
CA PHE A 497 -5.46 -21.34 10.26
C PHE A 497 -4.52 -20.66 11.26
N VAL A 498 -4.94 -19.53 11.86
CA VAL A 498 -4.11 -18.81 12.86
C VAL A 498 -3.73 -19.71 14.03
N ARG A 499 -4.69 -20.50 14.56
CA ARG A 499 -4.46 -21.46 15.64
C ARG A 499 -3.54 -22.60 15.23
N GLN A 500 -3.83 -23.25 14.08
CA GLN A 500 -3.06 -24.39 13.60
C GLN A 500 -1.61 -24.02 13.25
N MET A 501 -1.38 -22.81 12.76
CA MET A 501 -0.01 -22.37 12.47
C MET A 501 0.81 -22.16 13.75
N GLY A 502 0.19 -21.78 14.87
CA GLY A 502 0.86 -21.64 16.16
C GLY A 502 1.13 -22.96 16.89
N ASP A 503 0.47 -24.05 16.48
CA ASP A 503 0.64 -25.37 17.08
C ASP A 503 1.97 -26.00 16.63
N LEU A 504 2.73 -26.59 17.57
CA LEU A 504 4.04 -27.21 17.34
C LEU A 504 4.97 -26.40 16.41
N LEU A 505 5.08 -25.09 16.64
CA LEU A 505 5.73 -24.12 15.75
C LEU A 505 7.26 -24.37 15.62
N PRO A 506 7.78 -24.69 14.42
CA PRO A 506 9.22 -24.77 14.16
C PRO A 506 9.92 -23.41 14.32
N SER A 507 11.19 -23.43 14.72
CA SER A 507 11.99 -22.21 14.93
C SER A 507 12.16 -21.36 13.67
N THR A 508 12.06 -21.96 12.48
CA THR A 508 12.19 -21.27 11.19
C THR A 508 11.00 -20.35 10.89
N ILE A 509 9.79 -20.73 11.31
CA ILE A 509 8.57 -19.95 11.07
C ILE A 509 8.09 -19.17 12.31
N TYR A 510 8.84 -19.23 13.42
CA TYR A 510 8.55 -18.49 14.65
C TYR A 510 8.41 -16.97 14.42
N ILE A 511 9.43 -16.34 13.83
CA ILE A 511 9.43 -14.90 13.56
C ILE A 511 8.35 -14.52 12.53
N PRO A 512 8.21 -15.22 11.38
CA PRO A 512 7.11 -14.98 10.44
C PRO A 512 5.73 -15.06 11.10
N TYR A 513 5.50 -16.03 11.97
CA TYR A 513 4.23 -16.19 12.71
C TYR A 513 3.96 -15.00 13.64
N LEU A 514 4.95 -14.56 14.42
CA LEU A 514 4.80 -13.38 15.28
C LEU A 514 4.52 -12.10 14.48
N ARG A 515 5.18 -11.92 13.34
CA ARG A 515 4.93 -10.80 12.43
C ARG A 515 3.51 -10.86 11.86
N MET A 516 3.04 -12.04 11.48
CA MET A 516 1.68 -12.28 11.02
C MET A 516 0.66 -11.86 12.10
N LEU A 517 0.82 -12.35 13.34
CA LEU A 517 -0.02 -11.96 14.46
C LEU A 517 0.01 -10.45 14.70
N ARG A 518 1.18 -9.81 14.57
CA ARG A 518 1.32 -8.36 14.73
C ARG A 518 0.52 -7.59 13.67
N GLY A 519 0.54 -8.04 12.42
CA GLY A 519 -0.29 -7.47 11.36
C GLY A 519 -1.78 -7.63 11.67
N LEU A 520 -2.19 -8.84 12.08
CA LEU A 520 -3.57 -9.15 12.42
C LEU A 520 -4.09 -8.46 13.68
N ALA A 521 -3.21 -8.04 14.60
CA ALA A 521 -3.56 -7.31 15.82
C ALA A 521 -3.65 -5.78 15.61
N ASN A 522 -3.47 -5.30 14.39
CA ASN A 522 -3.46 -3.87 14.09
C ASN A 522 -4.90 -3.32 13.89
N GLY A 523 -5.59 -3.08 15.00
CA GLY A 523 -6.92 -2.46 15.03
C GLY A 523 -7.51 -2.50 16.44
N PRO A 524 -8.47 -1.63 16.77
CA PRO A 524 -9.05 -1.57 18.11
C PRO A 524 -9.72 -2.89 18.52
N GLN A 525 -10.52 -3.48 17.62
CA GLN A 525 -11.19 -4.76 17.84
C GLN A 525 -10.23 -5.94 17.68
N SER A 526 -9.37 -5.94 16.66
CA SER A 526 -8.43 -7.04 16.40
C SER A 526 -7.40 -7.21 17.53
N GLY A 527 -6.96 -6.10 18.13
CA GLY A 527 -6.09 -6.12 19.31
C GLY A 527 -6.73 -6.83 20.50
N LEU A 528 -8.04 -6.63 20.73
CA LEU A 528 -8.81 -7.30 21.79
C LEU A 528 -8.92 -8.81 21.55
N PHE A 529 -9.14 -9.26 20.32
CA PHE A 529 -9.26 -10.69 20.00
C PHE A 529 -7.91 -11.43 19.93
N SER A 530 -6.82 -10.73 19.63
CA SER A 530 -5.47 -11.29 19.67
C SER A 530 -4.96 -11.55 21.10
N PHE A 531 -5.55 -10.86 22.09
CA PHE A 531 -5.17 -10.93 23.50
C PHE A 531 -5.48 -12.29 24.17
N PRO A 532 -6.69 -12.88 24.06
CA PRO A 532 -7.03 -14.19 24.64
C PRO A 532 -6.49 -15.41 23.86
N ALA A 533 -5.48 -15.23 23.00
CA ALA A 533 -4.77 -16.36 22.37
C ALA A 533 -4.02 -17.27 23.37
N GLU A 534 -4.15 -17.03 24.68
CA GLU A 534 -3.80 -17.94 25.78
C GLU A 534 -4.49 -19.32 25.69
N ASN A 535 -5.60 -19.45 24.94
CA ASN A 535 -6.30 -20.72 24.78
C ASN A 535 -5.76 -21.64 23.66
N ILE A 536 -4.54 -21.43 23.16
CA ILE A 536 -3.80 -22.47 22.42
C ILE A 536 -3.26 -23.50 23.44
N GLN A 537 -4.18 -24.16 24.16
CA GLN A 537 -3.87 -25.26 25.06
C GLN A 537 -3.85 -26.56 24.24
N GLY A 538 -2.74 -26.78 23.53
CA GLY A 538 -2.28 -28.12 23.21
C GLY A 538 -1.68 -28.75 24.47
N ALA A 539 -1.86 -30.05 24.67
CA ALA A 539 -1.23 -30.80 25.77
C ALA A 539 0.30 -30.80 25.58
N GLY A 540 0.95 -29.75 26.09
CA GLY A 540 2.36 -29.41 25.84
C GLY A 540 2.45 -27.94 25.44
N GLY A 541 2.68 -27.05 26.42
CA GLY A 541 2.46 -25.59 26.31
C GLY A 541 2.88 -24.93 25.00
N SER A 542 2.07 -23.97 24.54
CA SER A 542 2.31 -23.22 23.31
C SER A 542 3.65 -22.45 23.36
N PRO A 543 4.52 -22.56 22.33
CA PRO A 543 5.77 -21.79 22.24
C PRO A 543 5.52 -20.29 22.09
N VAL A 544 4.30 -19.88 21.75
CA VAL A 544 3.85 -18.49 21.68
C VAL A 544 2.82 -18.28 22.78
N SER A 545 3.27 -17.89 23.96
CA SER A 545 2.43 -17.54 25.11
C SER A 545 3.08 -16.42 25.91
N TRP A 546 2.25 -15.61 26.58
CA TRP A 546 2.72 -14.56 27.48
C TRP A 546 3.56 -15.12 28.61
N GLU A 547 3.13 -16.25 29.18
CA GLU A 547 3.87 -16.96 30.22
C GLU A 547 5.27 -17.37 29.76
N HIS A 548 5.38 -18.06 28.61
CA HIS A 548 6.69 -18.45 28.08
C HIS A 548 7.58 -17.25 27.80
N PHE A 549 7.01 -16.17 27.23
CA PHE A 549 7.77 -14.97 26.90
C PHE A 549 8.30 -14.24 28.13
N PHE A 550 7.44 -13.92 29.11
CA PHE A 550 7.87 -13.21 30.32
C PHE A 550 8.79 -14.09 31.18
N HIS A 551 8.55 -15.40 31.24
CA HIS A 551 9.47 -16.32 31.89
C HIS A 551 10.85 -16.32 31.21
N SER A 552 10.90 -16.32 29.87
CA SER A 552 12.15 -16.22 29.13
C SER A 552 12.89 -14.91 29.41
N LEU A 553 12.18 -13.77 29.46
CA LEU A 553 12.78 -12.48 29.84
C LEU A 553 13.34 -12.49 31.27
N MET A 554 12.64 -13.12 32.23
CA MET A 554 13.15 -13.31 33.59
C MET A 554 14.46 -14.12 33.58
N LEU A 555 14.49 -15.24 32.86
CA LEU A 555 15.69 -16.08 32.75
C LEU A 555 16.85 -15.31 32.12
N TYR A 556 16.62 -14.55 31.04
CA TYR A 556 17.68 -13.71 30.45
C TYR A 556 18.18 -12.66 31.44
N HIS A 557 17.28 -11.99 32.17
CA HIS A 557 17.66 -11.02 33.18
C HIS A 557 18.51 -11.64 34.30
N GLU A 558 18.12 -12.80 34.83
CA GLU A 558 18.87 -13.50 35.87
C GLU A 558 20.26 -13.94 35.40
N HIS A 559 20.37 -14.49 34.19
CA HIS A 559 21.65 -14.95 33.65
C HIS A 559 22.59 -13.77 33.36
N LEU A 560 22.10 -12.72 32.69
CA LEU A 560 22.90 -11.55 32.34
C LEU A 560 23.38 -10.78 33.59
N ARG A 561 22.63 -10.82 34.69
CA ARG A 561 23.03 -10.19 35.96
C ARG A 561 24.12 -10.97 36.69
N LYS A 562 24.10 -12.30 36.63
CA LYS A 562 25.14 -13.18 37.23
C LYS A 562 26.49 -13.02 36.52
N ASP A 563 26.50 -12.54 35.29
CA ASP A 563 27.69 -12.32 34.46
C ASP A 563 28.32 -10.91 34.63
N LEU A 564 27.73 -10.01 35.44
CA LEU A 564 28.44 -8.77 35.82
C LEU A 564 29.63 -9.11 36.72
N PRO A 565 30.84 -8.57 36.48
CA PRO A 565 32.01 -8.90 37.27
C PRO A 565 31.82 -8.43 38.71
N SER A 566 31.57 -9.39 39.61
CA SER A 566 31.77 -9.17 41.04
C SER A 566 33.25 -8.93 41.28
N ALA A 567 33.60 -7.95 42.11
CA ALA A 567 34.98 -7.52 42.35
C ALA A 567 35.90 -8.61 42.95
N ASP A 568 35.37 -9.80 43.27
CA ASP A 568 36.07 -10.84 44.04
C ASP A 568 36.35 -12.18 43.31
N SER A 569 36.09 -12.34 42.01
CA SER A 569 36.27 -13.65 41.35
C SER A 569 37.38 -13.68 40.29
N ILE A 570 38.64 -13.78 40.72
CA ILE A 570 39.84 -13.95 39.86
C ILE A 570 40.09 -15.42 39.43
N GLN A 571 39.30 -16.40 39.88
CA GLN A 571 39.68 -17.81 39.68
C GLN A 571 38.52 -18.76 39.34
N TYR A 572 37.81 -18.57 38.22
CA TYR A 572 37.20 -19.73 37.54
C TYR A 572 37.27 -19.59 36.01
N ARG A 573 37.76 -20.68 35.41
CA ARG A 573 38.11 -20.86 34.00
C ARG A 573 36.88 -20.75 33.09
N HIS A 574 37.08 -20.14 31.92
CA HIS A 574 36.37 -20.33 30.65
C HIS A 574 35.04 -21.12 30.71
N LEU A 575 33.95 -20.45 31.07
CA LEU A 575 32.64 -20.75 30.48
C LEU A 575 32.45 -19.79 29.28
N PRO A 576 31.99 -20.26 28.11
CA PRO A 576 31.68 -19.37 27.00
C PRO A 576 30.56 -18.41 27.44
N LEU A 577 30.75 -17.11 27.17
CA LEU A 577 29.75 -16.06 27.36
C LEU A 577 28.42 -16.50 26.74
N ARG A 578 27.41 -16.86 27.54
CA ARG A 578 26.05 -17.14 27.04
C ARG A 578 25.29 -15.83 26.85
N GLY A 579 25.78 -14.99 25.94
CA GLY A 579 25.03 -13.82 25.47
C GLY A 579 23.80 -14.24 24.67
N ILE A 580 22.82 -13.33 24.55
CA ILE A 580 21.65 -13.52 23.68
C ILE A 580 22.15 -13.66 22.24
N THR A 581 21.84 -14.78 21.58
CA THR A 581 22.21 -15.00 20.18
C THR A 581 21.38 -14.10 19.26
N GLN A 582 21.86 -13.83 18.04
CA GLN A 582 21.12 -13.00 17.08
C GLN A 582 19.71 -13.54 16.79
N LYS A 583 19.56 -14.87 16.69
CA LYS A 583 18.26 -15.51 16.44
C LYS A 583 17.29 -15.32 17.62
N GLU A 584 17.78 -15.45 18.85
CA GLU A 584 16.99 -15.19 20.06
C GLU A 584 16.61 -13.71 20.14
N GLN A 585 17.56 -12.81 19.86
CA GLN A 585 17.31 -11.37 19.83
C GLN A 585 16.20 -11.01 18.81
N ASP A 586 16.27 -11.56 17.59
CA ASP A 586 15.25 -11.30 16.57
C ASP A 586 13.86 -11.83 16.99
N GLY A 587 13.82 -12.99 17.66
CA GLY A 587 12.61 -13.54 18.26
C GLY A 587 12.02 -12.66 19.37
N LEU A 588 12.86 -12.20 20.30
CA LEU A 588 12.46 -11.29 21.38
C LEU A 588 11.93 -9.97 20.82
N ILE A 589 12.61 -9.37 19.84
CA ILE A 589 12.17 -8.14 19.17
C ILE A 589 10.81 -8.36 18.51
N ALA A 590 10.62 -9.46 17.78
CA ALA A 590 9.35 -9.75 17.12
C ALA A 590 8.19 -9.87 18.13
N PHE A 591 8.42 -10.50 19.28
CA PHE A 591 7.41 -10.65 20.33
C PHE A 591 7.13 -9.33 21.05
N LEU A 592 8.15 -8.53 21.36
CA LEU A 592 7.99 -7.18 21.92
C LEU A 592 7.19 -6.27 20.98
N GLN A 593 7.42 -6.38 19.66
CA GLN A 593 6.66 -5.64 18.65
C GLN A 593 5.20 -6.07 18.58
N LEU A 594 4.92 -7.37 18.70
CA LEU A 594 3.55 -7.88 18.84
C LEU A 594 2.89 -7.31 20.10
N THR A 595 3.58 -7.41 21.24
CA THR A 595 3.14 -6.86 22.54
C THR A 595 2.76 -5.40 22.42
N LYS A 596 3.69 -4.59 21.90
CA LYS A 596 3.50 -3.17 21.67
C LYS A 596 2.26 -2.88 20.81
N THR A 597 2.03 -3.64 19.74
CA THR A 597 0.84 -3.46 18.90
C THR A 597 -0.44 -3.76 19.67
N ILE A 598 -0.50 -4.87 20.40
CA ILE A 598 -1.70 -5.28 21.17
C ILE A 598 -2.02 -4.24 22.25
N VAL A 599 -1.02 -3.87 23.06
CA VAL A 599 -1.21 -2.97 24.19
C VAL A 599 -1.45 -1.51 23.77
N LYS A 600 -1.05 -1.15 22.53
CA LYS A 600 -1.39 0.15 21.94
C LYS A 600 -2.90 0.30 21.76
N TRP A 601 -3.61 -0.77 21.43
CA TRP A 601 -5.03 -0.76 21.09
C TRP A 601 -5.95 -1.17 22.25
N SER A 602 -5.45 -1.95 23.22
CA SER A 602 -6.26 -2.46 24.34
C SER A 602 -5.72 -2.00 25.70
N GLU A 603 -6.52 -1.20 26.41
CA GLU A 603 -6.26 -0.84 27.82
C GLU A 603 -6.35 -2.05 28.75
N ASN A 604 -7.37 -2.89 28.56
CA ASN A 604 -7.52 -4.12 29.34
C ASN A 604 -6.28 -5.01 29.21
N ALA A 605 -5.68 -5.10 28.01
CA ALA A 605 -4.44 -5.83 27.82
C ALA A 605 -3.26 -5.19 28.56
N ARG A 606 -3.16 -3.85 28.59
CA ARG A 606 -2.11 -3.14 29.35
C ARG A 606 -2.18 -3.50 30.83
N LEU A 607 -3.36 -3.35 31.42
CA LEU A 607 -3.58 -3.60 32.84
C LEU A 607 -3.37 -5.09 33.17
N ALA A 608 -4.02 -6.00 32.44
CA ALA A 608 -3.90 -7.44 32.69
C ALA A 608 -2.45 -7.96 32.61
N LEU A 609 -1.65 -7.48 31.64
CA LEU A 609 -0.24 -7.87 31.53
C LEU A 609 0.62 -7.28 32.66
N CYS A 610 0.40 -6.01 33.03
CA CYS A 610 1.22 -5.32 34.03
C CYS A 610 0.87 -5.70 35.47
N GLU A 611 -0.39 -6.02 35.75
CA GLU A 611 -0.88 -6.42 37.07
C GLU A 611 -0.71 -7.92 37.33
N HIS A 612 -0.28 -8.70 36.33
CA HIS A 612 -0.06 -10.14 36.50
C HIS A 612 1.03 -10.40 37.57
N PRO A 613 0.71 -11.10 38.68
CA PRO A 613 1.60 -11.20 39.85
C PRO A 613 2.97 -11.81 39.58
N GLN A 614 3.06 -12.71 38.59
CA GLN A 614 4.29 -13.44 38.27
C GLN A 614 5.09 -12.80 37.13
N TRP A 615 4.44 -12.00 36.26
CA TRP A 615 5.13 -11.50 35.06
C TRP A 615 5.84 -10.20 35.33
N THR A 616 5.34 -9.33 36.20
CA THR A 616 6.00 -8.06 36.60
C THR A 616 6.78 -7.35 35.46
N PRO A 617 6.16 -7.15 34.27
CA PRO A 617 6.88 -6.82 33.04
C PRO A 617 7.68 -5.53 33.14
N VAL A 618 7.16 -4.53 33.84
CA VAL A 618 7.87 -3.26 34.09
C VAL A 618 9.20 -3.48 34.79
N VAL A 619 9.22 -4.30 35.85
CA VAL A 619 10.43 -4.55 36.66
C VAL A 619 11.48 -5.30 35.85
N ILE A 620 11.07 -6.35 35.14
CA ILE A 620 12.00 -7.16 34.33
C ILE A 620 12.58 -6.34 33.19
N ILE A 621 11.74 -5.59 32.47
CA ILE A 621 12.20 -4.79 31.33
C ILE A 621 13.19 -3.72 31.81
N LEU A 622 12.89 -3.00 32.90
CA LEU A 622 13.84 -2.03 33.47
C LEU A 622 15.14 -2.69 33.95
N GLY A 623 15.07 -3.91 34.52
CA GLY A 623 16.25 -4.69 34.88
C GLY A 623 17.11 -5.07 33.67
N LEU A 624 16.49 -5.50 32.56
CA LEU A 624 17.18 -5.81 31.31
C LEU A 624 17.85 -4.58 30.67
N LEU A 625 17.26 -3.39 30.82
CA LEU A 625 17.88 -2.14 30.33
C LEU A 625 19.20 -1.81 31.04
N GLN A 626 19.38 -2.27 32.28
CA GLN A 626 20.64 -2.16 33.03
C GLN A 626 21.68 -3.20 32.61
N CYS A 627 21.29 -4.26 31.91
CA CYS A 627 22.21 -5.28 31.39
C CYS A 627 22.88 -4.81 30.08
N SER A 628 24.03 -5.42 29.76
CA SER A 628 24.74 -5.23 28.50
C SER A 628 24.09 -6.01 27.35
N ILE A 629 22.94 -5.53 26.87
CA ILE A 629 22.23 -6.09 25.71
C ILE A 629 22.34 -5.16 24.49
N HIS A 630 22.05 -5.69 23.29
CA HIS A 630 22.15 -4.95 22.04
C HIS A 630 21.24 -3.69 22.03
N PRO A 631 21.70 -2.52 21.55
CA PRO A 631 20.93 -1.27 21.58
C PRO A 631 19.54 -1.37 20.92
N ILE A 632 19.41 -2.10 19.82
CA ILE A 632 18.12 -2.34 19.14
C ILE A 632 17.12 -3.02 20.08
N LEU A 633 17.55 -4.00 20.89
CA LEU A 633 16.68 -4.67 21.84
C LEU A 633 16.28 -3.73 22.98
N LYS A 634 17.20 -2.89 23.49
CA LYS A 634 16.88 -1.84 24.48
C LYS A 634 15.85 -0.85 23.95
N ALA A 635 16.00 -0.40 22.70
CA ALA A 635 15.05 0.50 22.07
C ALA A 635 13.65 -0.11 22.01
N GLU A 636 13.54 -1.38 21.59
CA GLU A 636 12.24 -2.05 21.52
C GLU A 636 11.63 -2.28 22.92
N LEU A 637 12.43 -2.63 23.92
CA LEU A 637 11.99 -2.72 25.33
C LEU A 637 11.41 -1.39 25.84
N ILE A 638 12.06 -0.27 25.52
CA ILE A 638 11.58 1.08 25.89
C ILE A 638 10.29 1.44 25.15
N GLU A 639 10.16 1.08 23.87
CA GLU A 639 8.91 1.28 23.11
C GLU A 639 7.76 0.46 23.70
N THR A 640 8.02 -0.76 24.18
CA THR A 640 7.04 -1.58 24.89
C THR A 640 6.62 -0.93 26.21
N LEU A 641 7.58 -0.43 27.01
CA LEU A 641 7.27 0.35 28.23
C LEU A 641 6.45 1.61 27.92
N SER A 642 6.78 2.30 26.83
CA SER A 642 6.03 3.48 26.37
C SER A 642 4.58 3.14 26.09
N ALA A 643 4.35 1.99 25.42
CA ALA A 643 3.00 1.53 25.12
C ALA A 643 2.21 1.15 26.39
N PHE A 644 2.86 0.52 27.38
CA PHE A 644 2.24 0.27 28.69
C PHE A 644 1.92 1.57 29.46
N GLY A 645 2.81 2.55 29.40
CA GLY A 645 2.66 3.86 30.05
C GLY A 645 1.55 4.75 29.46
N LYS A 646 0.74 4.25 28.52
CA LYS A 646 -0.48 4.94 28.08
C LYS A 646 -1.60 4.89 29.11
N SER A 647 -1.59 3.91 30.02
CA SER A 647 -2.54 3.88 31.15
C SER A 647 -1.97 4.68 32.32
N PRO A 648 -2.71 5.64 32.89
CA PRO A 648 -2.24 6.53 33.96
C PRO A 648 -1.68 5.81 35.19
N GLU A 649 -2.28 4.68 35.57
CA GLU A 649 -1.89 3.85 36.73
C GLU A 649 -0.50 3.26 36.52
N ILE A 650 -0.27 2.69 35.34
CA ILE A 650 1.03 2.11 34.97
C ILE A 650 2.07 3.22 34.83
N ALA A 651 1.72 4.35 34.22
CA ALA A 651 2.62 5.49 34.06
C ALA A 651 3.12 6.05 35.40
N ALA A 652 2.25 6.14 36.41
CA ALA A 652 2.65 6.61 37.74
C ALA A 652 3.65 5.66 38.42
N SER A 653 3.41 4.35 38.32
CA SER A 653 4.35 3.32 38.79
C SER A 653 5.67 3.31 38.01
N LEU A 654 5.60 3.52 36.70
CA LEU A 654 6.75 3.55 35.80
C LEU A 654 7.66 4.75 36.09
N TRP A 655 7.10 5.93 36.38
CA TRP A 655 7.87 7.09 36.83
C TRP A 655 8.66 6.80 38.10
N GLN A 656 8.03 6.20 39.11
CA GLN A 656 8.69 5.83 40.36
C GLN A 656 9.80 4.80 40.12
N SER A 657 9.53 3.82 39.26
CA SER A 657 10.48 2.77 38.91
C SER A 657 11.68 3.31 38.12
N LEU A 658 11.47 4.24 37.18
CA LEU A 658 12.54 4.91 36.44
C LEU A 658 13.44 5.73 37.36
N GLU A 659 12.85 6.47 38.30
CA GLU A 659 13.60 7.24 39.30
C GLU A 659 14.37 6.31 40.26
N TYR A 660 13.77 5.21 40.70
CA TYR A 660 14.46 4.25 41.58
C TYR A 660 15.62 3.53 40.88
N THR A 661 15.42 3.13 39.63
CA THR A 661 16.41 2.38 38.84
C THR A 661 17.56 3.23 38.33
N GLN A 662 17.42 4.58 38.39
CA GLN A 662 18.43 5.54 37.93
C GLN A 662 18.98 5.23 36.53
N ILE A 663 18.14 4.65 35.65
CA ILE A 663 18.48 4.35 34.24
C ILE A 663 18.88 5.64 33.53
N LEU A 664 18.14 6.71 33.80
CA LEU A 664 18.58 8.08 33.64
C LEU A 664 19.22 8.51 34.96
N GLN A 665 20.49 8.89 34.96
CA GLN A 665 21.17 9.39 36.16
C GLN A 665 20.63 10.77 36.55
N THR A 666 19.61 10.80 37.41
CA THR A 666 19.06 12.05 37.97
C THR A 666 19.81 12.46 39.24
N VAL A 667 20.54 11.54 39.86
CA VAL A 667 21.35 11.75 41.05
C VAL A 667 22.81 11.44 40.74
N ARG A 668 23.69 12.45 40.81
CA ARG A 668 25.14 12.27 40.62
C ARG A 668 25.82 11.88 41.93
N THR A 669 26.53 10.76 41.94
CA THR A 669 27.35 10.35 43.09
C THR A 669 28.58 11.28 43.22
N PRO A 670 28.92 11.78 44.42
CA PRO A 670 30.12 12.61 44.61
C PRO A 670 31.39 11.87 44.17
N GLY A 671 32.12 12.40 43.18
CA GLY A 671 33.37 11.82 42.66
C GLY A 671 33.26 11.09 41.31
N GLN A 672 32.05 10.93 40.76
CA GLN A 672 31.83 10.28 39.47
C GLN A 672 32.14 11.25 38.32
N ARG A 673 33.23 11.01 37.57
CA ARG A 673 33.69 11.89 36.45
C ARG A 673 33.09 11.54 35.09
N GLN A 674 32.58 10.32 34.91
CA GLN A 674 31.96 9.85 33.68
C GLN A 674 30.47 9.59 33.92
N ALA A 675 29.64 9.94 32.94
CA ALA A 675 28.25 9.48 32.89
C ALA A 675 28.23 7.93 32.93
N SER A 676 27.16 7.34 33.43
CA SER A 676 26.97 5.88 33.43
C SER A 676 25.52 5.54 33.14
N GLY A 677 25.25 4.33 32.66
CA GLY A 677 23.93 3.90 32.20
C GLY A 677 23.65 4.27 30.74
N ILE A 678 22.39 4.52 30.41
CA ILE A 678 21.94 4.77 29.03
C ILE A 678 22.63 6.00 28.41
N GLU A 679 22.97 7.02 29.21
CA GLU A 679 23.63 8.23 28.71
C GLU A 679 24.98 7.95 28.01
N VAL A 680 25.74 6.95 28.46
CA VAL A 680 27.00 6.55 27.80
C VAL A 680 26.72 5.84 26.49
N GLU A 681 25.74 4.94 26.47
CA GLU A 681 25.37 4.19 25.26
C GLU A 681 24.86 5.13 24.16
N LEU A 682 24.08 6.15 24.52
CA LEU A 682 23.59 7.17 23.58
C LEU A 682 24.70 8.06 23.02
N ASN A 683 25.60 8.53 23.89
CA ASN A 683 26.67 9.44 23.48
C ASN A 683 27.83 8.72 22.76
N GLU A 684 28.16 7.49 23.14
CA GLU A 684 29.34 6.78 22.60
C GLU A 684 29.00 5.77 21.50
N ILE A 685 27.83 5.13 21.53
CA ILE A 685 27.45 4.08 20.57
C ILE A 685 26.57 4.67 19.47
N GLU A 686 25.43 5.28 19.79
CA GLU A 686 24.49 5.81 18.77
C GLU A 686 25.10 6.94 17.94
N SER A 687 25.80 7.86 18.61
CA SER A 687 26.43 9.01 17.94
C SER A 687 27.54 8.61 16.97
N ARG A 688 28.18 7.45 17.15
CA ARG A 688 29.18 6.90 16.20
C ARG A 688 28.54 6.22 15.00
N CYS A 689 27.36 5.62 15.19
CA CYS A 689 26.66 4.88 14.15
C CYS A 689 25.73 5.76 13.30
N GLU A 690 25.50 7.02 13.68
CA GLU A 690 24.52 7.94 13.08
C GLU A 690 23.06 7.41 13.09
N GLU A 691 22.81 6.36 13.86
CA GLU A 691 21.50 5.75 14.08
C GLU A 691 21.10 5.93 15.54
N TYR A 692 19.90 6.46 15.78
CA TYR A 692 19.43 6.87 17.11
C TYR A 692 18.14 6.15 17.58
N PRO A 693 18.03 4.81 17.49
CA PRO A 693 16.82 4.08 17.87
C PRO A 693 16.49 4.19 19.37
N LEU A 694 17.48 4.12 20.25
CA LEU A 694 17.33 4.21 21.71
C LEU A 694 16.95 5.64 22.13
N THR A 695 17.61 6.65 21.57
CA THR A 695 17.23 8.06 21.77
C THR A 695 15.75 8.29 21.43
N ARG A 696 15.32 7.83 20.25
CA ARG A 696 13.93 7.98 19.78
C ARG A 696 12.93 7.26 20.69
N ALA A 697 13.23 6.03 21.08
CA ALA A 697 12.40 5.24 21.97
C ALA A 697 12.25 5.92 23.34
N PHE A 698 13.35 6.41 23.91
CA PHE A 698 13.34 7.09 25.20
C PHE A 698 12.54 8.40 25.15
N CYS A 699 12.68 9.19 24.07
CA CYS A 699 11.86 10.38 23.87
C CYS A 699 10.36 10.06 23.86
N ARG A 700 9.97 8.98 23.18
CA ARG A 700 8.57 8.53 23.16
C ARG A 700 8.08 8.08 24.53
N LEU A 701 8.93 7.40 25.31
CA LEU A 701 8.61 7.01 26.68
C LEU A 701 8.31 8.25 27.52
N ILE A 702 9.21 9.23 27.53
CA ILE A 702 9.03 10.46 28.31
C ILE A 702 7.79 11.24 27.84
N SER A 703 7.59 11.40 26.52
CA SER A 703 6.38 12.06 26.00
C SER A 703 5.11 11.36 26.47
N THR A 704 5.04 10.04 26.33
CA THR A 704 3.86 9.26 26.72
C THR A 704 3.61 9.35 28.22
N LEU A 705 4.66 9.26 29.04
CA LEU A 705 4.55 9.36 30.48
C LEU A 705 4.06 10.74 30.93
N VAL A 706 4.58 11.83 30.34
CA VAL A 706 4.13 13.19 30.64
C VAL A 706 2.68 13.41 30.23
N GLU A 707 2.26 12.86 29.09
CA GLU A 707 0.88 12.94 28.60
C GLU A 707 -0.12 12.14 29.44
N SER A 708 0.27 10.94 29.90
CA SER A 708 -0.63 10.02 30.61
C SER A 708 -0.78 10.34 32.10
N SER A 709 0.33 10.50 32.84
CA SER A 709 0.28 10.86 34.26
C SER A 709 1.63 11.37 34.77
N PHE A 710 1.61 12.44 35.57
CA PHE A 710 2.81 13.00 36.19
C PHE A 710 2.69 13.02 37.72
N PRO A 711 3.52 12.26 38.46
CA PRO A 711 3.47 12.26 39.92
C PRO A 711 4.06 13.55 40.49
N SER A 712 3.27 14.29 41.28
CA SER A 712 3.65 15.58 41.89
C SER A 712 4.86 15.49 42.82
N ASN A 713 5.11 14.33 43.42
CA ASN A 713 6.21 14.08 44.36
C ASN A 713 7.38 13.30 43.71
N LEU A 714 7.56 13.32 42.39
CA LEU A 714 8.64 12.58 41.73
C LEU A 714 10.02 12.99 42.29
N GLY A 715 10.81 11.99 42.68
CA GLY A 715 12.13 12.19 43.28
C GLY A 715 12.13 12.56 44.77
N ALA A 716 10.96 12.68 45.42
CA ALA A 716 10.87 12.98 46.85
C ALA A 716 11.66 11.95 47.69
N GLY A 717 12.59 12.45 48.50
CA GLY A 717 13.49 11.62 49.31
C GLY A 717 14.85 11.31 48.66
N LEU A 718 14.98 11.41 47.33
CA LEU A 718 16.24 11.23 46.60
C LEU A 718 16.82 12.56 46.06
N ARG A 719 15.97 13.50 45.65
CA ARG A 719 16.33 14.82 45.11
C ARG A 719 15.20 15.85 45.26
N PRO A 720 15.43 17.15 44.99
CA PRO A 720 14.36 18.14 44.92
C PRO A 720 13.31 17.77 43.86
N GLN A 721 12.03 17.94 44.21
CA GLN A 721 10.88 17.68 43.33
C GLN A 721 10.87 18.68 42.16
N ALA A 722 11.42 18.29 41.00
CA ALA A 722 11.44 19.12 39.80
C ALA A 722 11.69 18.29 38.53
N LEU A 723 11.19 18.77 37.38
CA LEU A 723 11.46 18.22 36.03
C LEU A 723 12.88 18.49 35.53
N SER A 724 13.61 19.42 36.17
CA SER A 724 14.89 19.95 35.70
C SER A 724 15.94 18.89 35.29
N PRO A 725 16.14 17.77 36.01
CA PRO A 725 17.12 16.75 35.60
C PRO A 725 16.73 15.97 34.33
N ILE A 726 15.44 15.72 34.13
CA ILE A 726 14.92 15.04 32.93
C ILE A 726 14.95 16.01 31.74
N CYS A 727 14.69 17.30 31.96
CA CYS A 727 14.85 18.34 30.95
C CYS A 727 16.32 18.56 30.56
N SER A 728 17.27 18.54 31.50
CA SER A 728 18.71 18.67 31.19
C SER A 728 19.26 17.54 30.33
N PHE A 729 18.60 16.38 30.31
CA PHE A 729 18.95 15.31 29.39
C PHE A 729 18.67 15.68 27.93
N SER A 730 17.62 16.46 27.64
CA SER A 730 17.37 16.96 26.27
C SER A 730 18.44 17.94 25.76
N GLU A 731 19.31 18.43 26.65
CA GLU A 731 20.44 19.31 26.33
C GLU A 731 21.76 18.53 26.10
N THR A 732 21.74 17.19 26.16
CA THR A 732 22.95 16.37 25.91
C THR A 732 23.42 16.41 24.45
N PRO A 733 24.73 16.26 24.19
CA PRO A 733 25.31 16.32 22.84
C PRO A 733 24.65 15.38 21.81
N CYS A 734 24.19 14.20 22.25
CA CYS A 734 23.48 13.24 21.41
C CYS A 734 22.23 13.85 20.74
N PHE A 735 21.49 14.73 21.41
CA PHE A 735 20.32 15.40 20.83
C PHE A 735 20.68 16.42 19.75
N PHE A 736 21.81 17.10 19.90
CA PHE A 736 22.34 17.99 18.86
C PHE A 736 22.79 17.20 17.63
N SER A 737 23.51 16.09 17.81
CA SER A 737 23.91 15.19 16.73
C SER A 737 22.70 14.53 16.06
N PHE A 738 21.67 14.18 16.82
CA PHE A 738 20.39 13.68 16.31
C PHE A 738 19.66 14.71 15.43
N ALA A 739 19.57 15.96 15.89
CA ALA A 739 18.97 17.05 15.11
C ALA A 739 19.73 17.30 13.81
N GLN A 740 21.07 17.30 13.88
CA GLN A 740 21.95 17.47 12.72
C GLN A 740 21.83 16.31 11.73
N GLY A 741 21.88 15.06 12.19
CA GLY A 741 21.71 13.87 11.35
C GLY A 741 20.33 13.79 10.69
N ARG A 742 19.28 14.30 11.36
CA ARG A 742 17.94 14.41 10.77
C ARG A 742 17.87 15.47 9.68
N ILE A 743 18.57 16.60 9.84
CA ILE A 743 18.70 17.64 8.81
C ILE A 743 19.49 17.12 7.62
N GLU A 744 20.61 16.44 7.85
CA GLU A 744 21.42 15.83 6.77
C GLU A 744 20.68 14.68 6.06
N GLY A 745 19.91 13.88 6.79
CA GLY A 745 19.03 12.86 6.22
C GLY A 745 17.91 13.44 5.36
N LEU A 746 17.30 14.56 5.79
CA LEU A 746 16.30 15.29 5.00
C LEU A 746 16.93 15.88 3.72
N LEU A 747 18.10 16.52 3.85
CA LEU A 747 18.88 17.07 2.73
C LEU A 747 19.33 15.98 1.72
N LYS A 748 19.73 14.80 2.20
CA LYS A 748 20.07 13.64 1.35
C LYS A 748 18.84 12.99 0.71
N SER A 749 17.66 13.09 1.35
CA SER A 749 16.40 12.53 0.83
C SER A 749 15.68 13.42 -0.19
N GLY A 750 16.18 14.63 -0.47
CA GLY A 750 15.59 15.55 -1.44
C GLY A 750 14.15 16.00 -1.10
N LYS A 751 13.76 15.93 0.18
CA LYS A 751 12.47 16.39 0.69
C LYS A 751 12.57 17.75 1.36
#